data_AF-A0AAP0HF93-F1
#
_entry.id   AF-A0AAP0HF93-F1
#
_cell.length_a   1.000
_cell.length_b   1.000
_cell.length_c   1.000
_cell.angle_alpha   90.00
_cell.angle_beta   90.00
_cell.angle_gamma   90.00
#
_symmetry.space_group_name_H-M   'P 1'
#
loop_
_entity.id
_entity.type
_entity.pdbx_description
1 polymer ?
#
loop_
_entity_poly.entity_id
_entity_poly.type
_entity_poly.pdbx_seq_one_letter_code
_entity_poly.pdbx_strand_id
1 'polypeptide(L)'
;MKWTRGPVIGRGSSATVYLATTAAGNPFAVKSSNLSSSVFLQKEHLILSQLNSPHIIQHMGYDINHIKDIPMFNLHMEYAPGGSISDAIKKQGGSLQESLIRSYTRQILLGLDHVHSNCFVHCDLKCGNILICENGVKIGDFGCAKSVENRGSVFSDKPDLDCDIKSGKFLIGENGVKIGDFGCAKSVENRGSAFSGEFSGAFSGTPIFMAPEVVRGEEQGFASDVWALGCVVIEMATGFNPWPEVDDPISGLYRIGYSGEVPELPRWLSPEGQDFLANCLKRDARERYGVKELLRHPFVVGFDKKDEEFTQFRENSPTSVLNQDFWGCLEVAGTSPESTRSVDFAGEYPVERIRQLINTNHSCLPKWIDEEDWITIRNWVGPSNLKSPPSFCPFLGSSFEASAAISAFERGKMEASTLNSSQFTAVYGSLGSRRWPIKLHGNSISFKSPTKFSVRASAVGGGDSAVTLLDYGAGNVQSIRNAIRYLGLEIKDVQTPEDILKAKRLIVPGVGAFAAMMDVLNQNGMAEALHTYIENDRPFLGICLGLQLLFESSEEKGSVKGLGLIPGVVGRFDSSGGCRVPHIGWNALKIKKDSVILDDIENCHVYFVHSYRAVPSEENKEWISSTCNYGVDFISSIRRGNVHAVQFHPEKSGDVGLSILRKFLLPNSSITKKPFEGKATKLAKRVIACLDVRTNDNGDLVVTKGDQYDVREQTKENEVRNLGKPVELAGQYYLDGADEISFLNITGFRDFPLGDLPMLQILKYTSENVFVPLTVGGGIRDFTDANGRYYSSLEVASEYFRSGADKISIGSDAVYAAEEYIKTGIKTGKSSLEQISRVYGNQAVVVSIDPRRQYLTSPYEVGFKSVKVTNLGPNGEEYAWYQCTVNGGREGRPIGAYELAKAVEELGAGEILLNCIDCDGQGNGFDIDLVKLISDAVSIPVIASSGAGKPEHFSEVFSQTNASAALAAGIFHRKEVPIQSVKDHLLKKSIEVRI
;
A
#
# COMPACT_ATOMS: atom_id res chain seq x y z
N MET A 1 -24.53 33.96 10.79
CA MET A 1 -25.98 33.59 10.84
C MET A 1 -26.18 32.69 12.05
N LYS A 2 -27.26 32.81 12.86
CA LYS A 2 -27.55 31.82 13.91
C LYS A 2 -28.33 30.65 13.29
N TRP A 3 -27.83 29.43 13.49
CA TRP A 3 -28.42 28.22 12.93
C TRP A 3 -28.31 27.03 13.89
N THR A 4 -29.18 26.05 13.69
CA THR A 4 -29.20 24.78 14.43
C THR A 4 -28.78 23.65 13.52
N ARG A 5 -27.83 22.83 13.98
CA ARG A 5 -27.34 21.66 13.25
C ARG A 5 -28.37 20.53 13.31
N GLY A 6 -28.75 20.03 12.15
CA GLY A 6 -29.59 18.85 11.96
C GLY A 6 -28.78 17.60 11.57
N PRO A 7 -29.44 16.58 10.98
CA PRO A 7 -28.81 15.31 10.64
C PRO A 7 -27.77 15.46 9.52
N VAL A 8 -26.85 14.49 9.45
CA VAL A 8 -25.92 14.34 8.34
C VAL A 8 -26.69 13.96 7.08
N ILE A 9 -26.47 14.71 6.00
CA ILE A 9 -27.08 14.47 4.68
C ILE A 9 -26.05 14.06 3.62
N GLY A 10 -24.76 14.15 3.91
CA GLY A 10 -23.69 13.65 3.06
C GLY A 10 -22.34 13.61 3.78
N ARG A 11 -21.46 12.69 3.39
CA ARG A 11 -20.08 12.59 3.88
C ARG A 11 -19.13 12.54 2.68
N GLY A 12 -18.21 13.49 2.59
CA GLY A 12 -17.12 13.50 1.62
C GLY A 12 -15.78 13.16 2.28
N SER A 13 -14.72 13.05 1.48
CA SER A 13 -13.36 12.76 1.95
C SER A 13 -12.75 13.86 2.83
N SER A 14 -13.22 15.11 2.68
CA SER A 14 -12.63 16.29 3.34
C SER A 14 -13.59 17.03 4.30
N ALA A 15 -14.90 16.77 4.21
CA ALA A 15 -15.92 17.44 5.00
C ALA A 15 -17.21 16.61 5.11
N THR A 16 -17.99 16.87 6.17
CA THR A 16 -19.33 16.30 6.36
C THR A 16 -20.39 17.36 6.11
N VAL A 17 -21.45 17.02 5.37
CA VAL A 17 -22.58 17.90 5.06
C VAL A 17 -23.74 17.59 5.99
N TYR A 18 -24.24 18.62 6.64
CA TYR A 18 -25.37 18.59 7.57
C TYR A 18 -26.54 19.37 6.98
N LEU A 19 -27.76 18.89 7.21
CA LEU A 19 -28.93 19.74 7.13
C LEU A 19 -28.88 20.74 8.30
N ALA A 20 -29.17 21.99 8.05
CA ALA A 20 -29.22 23.03 9.06
C ALA A 20 -30.49 23.86 8.91
N THR A 21 -30.92 24.46 10.00
CA THR A 21 -32.08 25.37 10.01
C THR A 21 -31.67 26.73 10.53
N THR A 22 -32.11 27.77 9.84
CA THR A 22 -31.98 29.14 10.33
C THR A 22 -32.89 29.35 11.54
N ALA A 23 -32.68 30.42 12.31
CA ALA A 23 -33.59 30.80 13.41
C ALA A 23 -35.06 30.98 12.96
N ALA A 24 -35.31 31.22 11.66
CA ALA A 24 -36.64 31.34 11.08
C ALA A 24 -37.22 29.99 10.57
N GLY A 25 -36.55 28.86 10.82
CA GLY A 25 -36.98 27.53 10.40
C GLY A 25 -36.73 27.19 8.93
N ASN A 26 -36.04 28.05 8.16
CA ASN A 26 -35.70 27.76 6.77
C ASN A 26 -34.52 26.78 6.69
N PRO A 27 -34.63 25.68 5.92
CA PRO A 27 -33.56 24.70 5.76
C PRO A 27 -32.46 25.20 4.82
N PHE A 28 -31.22 24.84 5.13
CA PHE A 28 -30.04 25.05 4.29
C PHE A 28 -29.01 23.95 4.58
N ALA A 29 -27.96 23.82 3.76
CA ALA A 29 -26.91 22.84 3.94
C ALA A 29 -25.65 23.47 4.57
N VAL A 30 -25.00 22.75 5.47
CA VAL A 30 -23.73 23.16 6.08
C VAL A 30 -22.68 22.09 5.84
N LYS A 31 -21.64 22.40 5.08
CA LYS A 31 -20.46 21.54 4.91
C LYS A 31 -19.43 21.94 5.98
N SER A 32 -19.04 21.00 6.83
CA SER A 32 -18.18 21.25 7.99
C SER A 32 -16.92 20.40 7.98
N SER A 33 -15.79 20.98 8.35
CA SER A 33 -14.50 20.30 8.58
C SER A 33 -13.77 20.93 9.78
N ASN A 34 -12.81 20.20 10.38
CA ASN A 34 -11.96 20.77 11.41
C ASN A 34 -11.17 21.94 10.82
N LEU A 35 -11.10 23.06 11.55
CA LEU A 35 -10.42 24.27 11.08
C LEU A 35 -8.98 23.97 10.65
N SER A 36 -8.26 23.11 11.36
CA SER A 36 -6.87 22.74 11.03
C SER A 36 -6.71 21.96 9.72
N SER A 37 -7.78 21.33 9.22
CA SER A 37 -7.80 20.54 7.97
C SER A 37 -8.73 21.13 6.91
N SER A 38 -9.24 22.34 7.11
CA SER A 38 -10.30 22.95 6.29
C SER A 38 -9.81 23.67 5.02
N VAL A 39 -8.55 23.51 4.62
CA VAL A 39 -7.94 24.26 3.50
C VAL A 39 -8.75 24.15 2.21
N PHE A 40 -9.19 22.95 1.83
CA PHE A 40 -10.03 22.75 0.64
C PHE A 40 -11.42 23.36 0.78
N LEU A 41 -12.02 23.33 1.97
CA LEU A 41 -13.34 23.89 2.23
C LEU A 41 -13.31 25.44 2.27
N GLN A 42 -12.20 26.02 2.73
CA GLN A 42 -11.96 27.46 2.65
C GLN A 42 -11.74 27.91 1.20
N LYS A 43 -11.01 27.12 0.40
CA LYS A 43 -10.86 27.36 -1.04
C LYS A 43 -12.21 27.30 -1.77
N GLU A 44 -13.02 26.30 -1.46
CA GLU A 44 -14.37 26.13 -1.99
C GLU A 44 -15.25 27.34 -1.67
N HIS A 45 -15.22 27.82 -0.42
CA HIS A 45 -15.88 29.06 -0.01
C HIS A 45 -15.47 30.26 -0.88
N LEU A 46 -14.18 30.47 -1.09
CA LEU A 46 -13.66 31.61 -1.88
C LEU A 46 -14.12 31.55 -3.35
N ILE A 47 -14.12 30.38 -3.96
CA ILE A 47 -14.55 30.21 -5.35
C ILE A 47 -16.07 30.39 -5.47
N LEU A 48 -16.85 29.70 -4.64
CA LEU A 48 -18.31 29.81 -4.66
C LEU A 48 -18.81 31.23 -4.38
N SER A 49 -18.09 32.00 -3.55
CA SER A 49 -18.46 33.40 -3.29
C SER A 49 -18.36 34.32 -4.53
N GLN A 50 -17.65 33.89 -5.58
CA GLN A 50 -17.46 34.61 -6.84
C GLN A 50 -18.40 34.12 -7.95
N LEU A 51 -19.08 32.98 -7.75
CA LEU A 51 -19.95 32.37 -8.73
C LEU A 51 -21.41 32.63 -8.37
N ASN A 52 -22.14 33.29 -9.28
CA ASN A 52 -23.58 33.51 -9.13
C ASN A 52 -24.30 33.10 -10.43
N SER A 53 -24.90 31.92 -10.42
CA SER A 53 -25.63 31.35 -11.54
C SER A 53 -26.78 30.47 -11.04
N PRO A 54 -27.94 30.42 -11.74
CA PRO A 54 -29.01 29.50 -11.38
C PRO A 54 -28.62 28.01 -11.50
N HIS A 55 -27.48 27.70 -12.13
CA HIS A 55 -26.98 26.33 -12.32
C HIS A 55 -25.78 25.98 -11.44
N ILE A 56 -25.48 26.80 -10.42
CA ILE A 56 -24.41 26.57 -9.42
C ILE A 56 -25.02 26.64 -8.03
N ILE A 57 -24.58 25.76 -7.12
CA ILE A 57 -25.07 25.73 -5.74
C ILE A 57 -24.85 27.09 -5.06
N GLN A 58 -25.93 27.67 -4.52
CA GLN A 58 -25.88 29.02 -3.96
C GLN A 58 -25.07 29.04 -2.65
N HIS A 59 -24.07 29.92 -2.62
CA HIS A 59 -23.30 30.23 -1.42
C HIS A 59 -24.08 31.17 -0.49
N MET A 60 -24.21 30.79 0.79
CA MET A 60 -24.96 31.56 1.80
C MET A 60 -24.07 32.18 2.88
N GLY A 61 -22.77 31.84 2.94
CA GLY A 61 -21.81 32.37 3.90
C GLY A 61 -20.95 31.28 4.56
N TYR A 62 -20.19 31.65 5.57
CA TYR A 62 -19.44 30.72 6.40
C TYR A 62 -19.42 31.18 7.86
N ASP A 63 -19.09 30.27 8.78
CA ASP A 63 -18.69 30.61 10.14
C ASP A 63 -17.67 29.61 10.71
N ILE A 64 -17.11 29.99 11.87
CA ILE A 64 -16.24 29.14 12.66
C ILE A 64 -16.88 28.98 14.04
N ASN A 65 -17.16 27.75 14.45
CA ASN A 65 -17.70 27.43 15.77
C ASN A 65 -16.89 26.30 16.44
N HIS A 66 -17.15 26.05 17.72
CA HIS A 66 -16.48 24.98 18.47
C HIS A 66 -17.46 23.87 18.79
N ILE A 67 -17.05 22.62 18.56
CA ILE A 67 -17.80 21.43 18.94
C ILE A 67 -16.90 20.61 19.84
N LYS A 68 -17.30 20.40 21.10
CA LYS A 68 -16.48 19.69 22.09
C LYS A 68 -15.04 20.25 22.13
N ASP A 69 -14.92 21.57 22.16
CA ASP A 69 -13.66 22.33 22.16
C ASP A 69 -12.79 22.22 20.90
N ILE A 70 -13.28 21.59 19.83
CA ILE A 70 -12.59 21.52 18.53
C ILE A 70 -13.13 22.62 17.60
N PRO A 71 -12.28 23.50 17.04
CA PRO A 71 -12.71 24.53 16.10
C PRO A 71 -13.09 23.91 14.75
N MET A 72 -14.25 24.29 14.23
CA MET A 72 -14.82 23.79 12.99
C MET A 72 -15.06 24.93 12.02
N PHE A 73 -14.66 24.76 10.76
CA PHE A 73 -15.02 25.65 9.66
C PHE A 73 -16.30 25.13 9.01
N ASN A 74 -17.32 26.00 8.89
CA ASN A 74 -18.64 25.66 8.36
C ASN A 74 -18.94 26.53 7.13
N LEU A 75 -19.12 25.90 5.98
CA LEU A 75 -19.57 26.53 4.74
C LEU A 75 -21.08 26.36 4.59
N HIS A 76 -21.82 27.46 4.44
CA HIS A 76 -23.27 27.49 4.33
C HIS A 76 -23.68 27.58 2.86
N MET A 77 -24.55 26.68 2.43
CA MET A 77 -25.00 26.53 1.05
C MET A 77 -26.51 26.30 1.01
N GLU A 78 -27.16 26.58 -0.12
CA GLU A 78 -28.55 26.18 -0.31
C GLU A 78 -28.72 24.66 -0.15
N TYR A 79 -29.89 24.26 0.35
CA TYR A 79 -30.22 22.84 0.47
C TYR A 79 -30.87 22.34 -0.82
N ALA A 80 -30.34 21.24 -1.37
CA ALA A 80 -30.88 20.55 -2.54
C ALA A 80 -31.71 19.33 -2.09
N PRO A 81 -33.05 19.43 -2.03
CA PRO A 81 -33.90 18.37 -1.48
C PRO A 81 -33.95 17.10 -2.34
N GLY A 82 -33.61 17.19 -3.63
CA GLY A 82 -33.59 16.05 -4.54
C GLY A 82 -32.39 15.12 -4.36
N GLY A 83 -31.37 15.53 -3.59
CA GLY A 83 -30.09 14.82 -3.49
C GLY A 83 -29.22 15.03 -4.73
N SER A 84 -28.27 14.12 -4.96
CA SER A 84 -27.42 14.13 -6.15
C SER A 84 -28.08 13.39 -7.33
N ILE A 85 -27.55 13.58 -8.55
CA ILE A 85 -27.95 12.76 -9.70
C ILE A 85 -27.66 11.27 -9.45
N SER A 86 -26.56 10.94 -8.76
CA SER A 86 -26.26 9.55 -8.37
C SER A 86 -27.37 8.95 -7.49
N ASP A 87 -28.00 9.75 -6.64
CA ASP A 87 -29.15 9.30 -5.84
C ASP A 87 -30.40 9.10 -6.70
N ALA A 88 -30.60 9.93 -7.73
CA ALA A 88 -31.71 9.79 -8.67
C ALA A 88 -31.59 8.53 -9.53
N ILE A 89 -30.40 8.22 -10.04
CA ILE A 89 -30.12 6.97 -10.79
C ILE A 89 -30.49 5.75 -9.95
N LYS A 90 -30.07 5.72 -8.68
CA LYS A 90 -30.39 4.63 -7.75
C LYS A 90 -31.90 4.51 -7.50
N LYS A 91 -32.60 5.63 -7.34
CA LYS A 91 -34.06 5.65 -7.11
C LYS A 91 -34.86 5.20 -8.34
N GLN A 92 -34.36 5.42 -9.55
CA GLN A 92 -35.04 5.08 -10.81
C GLN A 92 -34.65 3.71 -11.38
N GLY A 93 -33.99 2.86 -10.61
CA GLY A 93 -33.69 1.48 -11.02
C GLY A 93 -32.47 1.32 -11.91
N GLY A 94 -31.54 2.29 -11.89
CA GLY A 94 -30.20 2.14 -12.49
C GLY A 94 -29.98 2.83 -13.83
N SER A 95 -30.87 3.70 -14.32
CA SER A 95 -30.59 4.61 -15.45
C SER A 95 -31.64 5.72 -15.51
N LEU A 96 -31.36 6.81 -16.24
CA LEU A 96 -32.30 7.90 -16.50
C LEU A 96 -32.79 7.85 -17.95
N GLN A 97 -34.02 8.32 -18.20
CA GLN A 97 -34.53 8.47 -19.56
C GLN A 97 -33.77 9.56 -20.33
N GLU A 98 -33.57 9.35 -21.64
CA GLU A 98 -32.78 10.26 -22.47
C GLU A 98 -33.30 11.70 -22.48
N SER A 99 -34.62 11.91 -22.40
CA SER A 99 -35.23 13.25 -22.28
C SER A 99 -34.73 13.99 -21.04
N LEU A 100 -34.64 13.29 -19.91
CA LEU A 100 -34.13 13.83 -18.65
C LEU A 100 -32.61 14.02 -18.71
N ILE A 101 -31.87 13.08 -19.30
CA ILE A 101 -30.42 13.20 -19.56
C ILE A 101 -30.12 14.45 -20.35
N ARG A 102 -30.86 14.71 -21.45
CA ARG A 102 -30.70 15.92 -22.28
C ARG A 102 -30.93 17.20 -21.46
N SER A 103 -32.02 17.24 -20.70
CA SER A 103 -32.35 18.39 -19.85
C SER A 103 -31.28 18.68 -18.80
N TYR A 104 -30.82 17.64 -18.08
CA TYR A 104 -29.75 17.79 -17.08
C TYR A 104 -28.42 18.16 -17.71
N THR A 105 -28.04 17.53 -18.82
CA THR A 105 -26.81 17.84 -19.56
C THR A 105 -26.78 19.30 -20.00
N ARG A 106 -27.90 19.82 -20.52
CA ARG A 106 -28.02 21.23 -20.92
C ARG A 106 -27.82 22.18 -19.73
N GLN A 107 -28.39 21.87 -18.58
CA GLN A 107 -28.25 22.68 -17.36
C GLN A 107 -26.82 22.61 -16.77
N ILE A 108 -26.18 21.44 -16.80
CA ILE A 108 -24.77 21.29 -16.41
C ILE A 108 -23.86 22.10 -17.35
N LEU A 109 -24.12 22.07 -18.66
CA LEU A 109 -23.38 22.90 -19.63
C LEU A 109 -23.54 24.40 -19.37
N LEU A 110 -24.75 24.88 -19.02
CA LEU A 110 -24.94 26.28 -18.63
C LEU A 110 -24.18 26.63 -17.34
N GLY A 111 -24.10 25.70 -16.38
CA GLY A 111 -23.28 25.84 -15.19
C GLY A 111 -21.79 25.93 -15.52
N LEU A 112 -21.28 25.00 -16.33
CA LEU A 112 -19.87 24.98 -16.77
C LEU A 112 -19.51 26.22 -17.59
N ASP A 113 -20.38 26.72 -18.45
CA ASP A 113 -20.13 27.95 -19.23
C ASP A 113 -19.93 29.15 -18.30
N HIS A 114 -20.71 29.23 -17.22
CA HIS A 114 -20.56 30.26 -16.19
C HIS A 114 -19.26 30.08 -15.40
N VAL A 115 -18.90 28.85 -15.00
CA VAL A 115 -17.64 28.55 -14.30
C VAL A 115 -16.42 28.92 -15.17
N HIS A 116 -16.41 28.47 -16.43
CA HIS A 116 -15.32 28.71 -17.38
C HIS A 116 -15.21 30.19 -17.78
N SER A 117 -16.35 30.89 -17.95
CA SER A 117 -16.36 32.34 -18.25
C SER A 117 -15.86 33.20 -17.09
N ASN A 118 -15.87 32.68 -15.87
CA ASN A 118 -15.22 33.31 -14.70
C ASN A 118 -13.78 32.78 -14.48
N CYS A 119 -13.18 32.14 -15.48
CA CYS A 119 -11.81 31.63 -15.47
C CYS A 119 -11.53 30.54 -14.42
N PHE A 120 -12.55 29.75 -14.05
CA PHE A 120 -12.38 28.58 -13.17
C PHE A 120 -12.52 27.26 -13.95
N VAL A 121 -11.83 26.22 -13.49
CA VAL A 121 -12.01 24.82 -13.92
C VAL A 121 -12.50 24.04 -12.69
N HIS A 122 -13.53 23.20 -12.86
CA HIS A 122 -14.17 22.48 -11.76
C HIS A 122 -13.30 21.34 -11.20
N CYS A 123 -12.64 20.57 -12.08
CA CYS A 123 -11.68 19.51 -11.77
C CYS A 123 -12.22 18.24 -11.06
N ASP A 124 -13.45 18.23 -10.52
CA ASP A 124 -14.09 17.00 -9.98
C ASP A 124 -15.57 16.86 -10.40
N LEU A 125 -15.87 16.97 -11.69
CA LEU A 125 -17.25 16.85 -12.18
C LEU A 125 -17.67 15.36 -12.24
N LYS A 126 -18.76 15.00 -11.54
CA LYS A 126 -19.36 13.65 -11.48
C LYS A 126 -20.81 13.72 -11.04
N CYS A 127 -21.63 12.68 -11.24
CA CYS A 127 -23.07 12.72 -10.86
C CYS A 127 -23.28 13.00 -9.36
N GLY A 128 -22.35 12.57 -8.49
CA GLY A 128 -22.40 12.82 -7.05
C GLY A 128 -22.22 14.30 -6.65
N ASN A 129 -21.64 15.11 -7.54
CA ASN A 129 -21.41 16.54 -7.33
C ASN A 129 -22.45 17.42 -8.07
N ILE A 130 -23.42 16.81 -8.78
CA ILE A 130 -24.54 17.50 -9.41
C ILE A 130 -25.79 17.31 -8.56
N LEU A 131 -26.34 18.40 -8.04
CA LEU A 131 -27.41 18.41 -7.05
C LEU A 131 -28.75 18.79 -7.67
N ILE A 132 -29.80 18.06 -7.32
CA ILE A 132 -31.18 18.26 -7.80
C ILE A 132 -31.91 19.21 -6.85
N CYS A 133 -32.20 20.40 -7.35
CA CYS A 133 -32.96 21.45 -6.68
C CYS A 133 -34.39 21.55 -7.25
N GLU A 134 -35.24 22.40 -6.65
CA GLU A 134 -36.64 22.57 -7.08
C GLU A 134 -36.77 23.01 -8.55
N ASN A 135 -35.82 23.82 -9.04
CA ASN A 135 -35.84 24.40 -10.39
C ASN A 135 -34.86 23.72 -11.37
N GLY A 136 -34.43 22.49 -11.06
CA GLY A 136 -33.50 21.73 -11.91
C GLY A 136 -32.17 21.40 -11.23
N VAL A 137 -31.14 21.09 -12.02
CA VAL A 137 -29.84 20.64 -11.51
C VAL A 137 -28.83 21.77 -11.40
N LYS A 138 -27.98 21.68 -10.37
CA LYS A 138 -26.92 22.65 -10.09
C LYS A 138 -25.60 21.95 -9.80
N ILE A 139 -24.49 22.54 -10.23
CA ILE A 139 -23.13 22.06 -9.94
C ILE A 139 -22.77 22.46 -8.50
N GLY A 140 -22.26 21.50 -7.73
CA GLY A 140 -21.73 21.69 -6.37
C GLY A 140 -20.36 21.05 -6.19
N ASP A 141 -19.80 21.20 -4.98
CA ASP A 141 -18.46 20.72 -4.58
C ASP A 141 -17.28 21.28 -5.39
N PHE A 142 -16.89 22.52 -5.07
CA PHE A 142 -15.78 23.22 -5.70
C PHE A 142 -14.45 23.06 -4.93
N GLY A 143 -14.33 22.07 -4.04
CA GLY A 143 -13.10 21.85 -3.24
C GLY A 143 -11.86 21.60 -4.10
N CYS A 144 -12.03 20.98 -5.26
CA CYS A 144 -10.97 20.69 -6.24
C CYS A 144 -10.77 21.80 -7.28
N ALA A 145 -11.71 22.74 -7.40
CA ALA A 145 -11.71 23.73 -8.48
C ALA A 145 -10.50 24.67 -8.41
N LYS A 146 -10.06 25.19 -9.56
CA LYS A 146 -8.88 26.05 -9.67
C LYS A 146 -9.08 27.21 -10.64
N SER A 147 -8.39 28.32 -10.39
CA SER A 147 -8.34 29.47 -11.30
C SER A 147 -7.34 29.21 -12.43
N VAL A 148 -7.66 29.68 -13.63
CA VAL A 148 -6.76 29.69 -14.79
C VAL A 148 -6.23 31.11 -14.97
N GLU A 149 -4.92 31.31 -14.81
CA GLU A 149 -4.29 32.60 -15.13
C GLU A 149 -3.98 32.65 -16.63
N ASN A 150 -4.54 33.64 -17.35
CA ASN A 150 -4.21 33.88 -18.75
C ASN A 150 -2.75 34.37 -18.87
N ARG A 151 -1.81 33.45 -19.12
CA ARG A 151 -0.48 33.82 -19.65
C ARG A 151 -0.64 34.13 -21.13
N GLY A 152 -0.39 35.39 -21.49
CA GLY A 152 -0.41 35.86 -22.88
C GLY A 152 0.32 34.91 -23.84
N SER A 153 -0.40 34.57 -24.90
CA SER A 153 -0.05 33.82 -26.12
C SER A 153 1.42 33.81 -26.57
N VAL A 154 1.91 32.65 -27.05
CA VAL A 154 2.50 32.54 -28.40
C VAL A 154 2.28 31.12 -28.99
N PHE A 155 1.70 31.07 -30.21
CA PHE A 155 1.52 29.97 -31.19
C PHE A 155 0.52 28.82 -30.92
N SER A 156 -0.69 28.92 -31.49
CA SER A 156 -1.11 28.15 -32.70
C SER A 156 -2.59 28.43 -33.04
N ASP A 157 -2.87 28.52 -34.33
CA ASP A 157 -4.10 29.04 -34.96
C ASP A 157 -5.40 28.26 -34.66
N LYS A 158 -6.37 28.95 -34.03
CA LYS A 158 -7.82 28.85 -34.26
C LYS A 158 -8.45 30.20 -33.85
N PRO A 159 -9.29 30.83 -34.69
CA PRO A 159 -10.00 32.04 -34.30
C PRO A 159 -11.22 31.66 -33.46
N ASP A 160 -11.44 32.42 -32.38
CA ASP A 160 -12.68 32.57 -31.58
C ASP A 160 -12.49 32.24 -30.09
N LEU A 161 -12.00 33.22 -29.32
CA LEU A 161 -12.63 33.60 -28.04
C LEU A 161 -12.13 35.00 -27.63
N ASP A 162 -12.81 36.01 -28.16
CA ASP A 162 -12.72 37.38 -27.65
C ASP A 162 -13.52 37.43 -26.33
N CYS A 163 -12.81 37.50 -25.19
CA CYS A 163 -13.42 37.81 -23.89
C CYS A 163 -12.83 39.13 -23.40
N ASP A 164 -13.40 40.19 -23.94
CA ASP A 164 -13.09 41.57 -23.63
C ASP A 164 -13.79 41.95 -22.30
N ILE A 165 -13.12 41.79 -21.15
CA ILE A 165 -13.61 42.33 -19.86
C ILE A 165 -12.49 43.02 -19.07
N LYS A 166 -12.45 44.34 -19.29
CA LYS A 166 -12.18 45.46 -18.36
C LYS A 166 -11.38 45.17 -17.08
N SER A 167 -10.18 45.71 -17.09
CA SER A 167 -9.42 46.27 -15.96
C SER A 167 -10.27 46.83 -14.82
N GLY A 168 -9.96 46.43 -13.59
CA GLY A 168 -10.07 47.28 -12.41
C GLY A 168 -10.96 46.74 -11.28
N LYS A 169 -10.33 46.26 -10.20
CA LYS A 169 -10.71 46.55 -8.80
C LYS A 169 -9.59 46.10 -7.85
N PHE A 170 -8.61 46.97 -7.69
CA PHE A 170 -7.87 47.07 -6.43
C PHE A 170 -8.81 47.67 -5.38
N LEU A 171 -8.94 47.03 -4.22
CA LEU A 171 -9.47 47.66 -3.02
C LEU A 171 -8.30 47.88 -2.05
N ILE A 172 -7.77 49.10 -2.10
CA ILE A 172 -6.94 49.69 -1.05
C ILE A 172 -7.90 50.19 0.03
N GLY A 173 -7.74 49.69 1.25
CA GLY A 173 -8.38 50.21 2.46
C GLY A 173 -7.32 50.75 3.42
N GLU A 174 -7.46 52.01 3.80
CA GLU A 174 -6.58 52.75 4.73
C GLU A 174 -6.76 52.22 6.16
N ASN A 175 -5.87 51.31 6.59
CA ASN A 175 -5.26 51.22 7.93
C ASN A 175 -4.72 49.80 8.16
N GLY A 176 -3.46 49.58 7.74
CA GLY A 176 -2.56 48.57 8.28
C GLY A 176 -2.89 47.10 7.97
N VAL A 177 -2.43 46.60 6.82
CA VAL A 177 -2.31 45.15 6.57
C VAL A 177 -1.12 44.60 7.37
N LYS A 178 -1.39 43.65 8.27
CA LYS A 178 -0.40 42.63 8.68
C LYS A 178 -0.40 41.55 7.60
N ILE A 179 0.73 41.38 6.93
CA ILE A 179 0.97 40.30 5.97
C ILE A 179 1.01 38.98 6.74
N GLY A 180 0.17 38.04 6.33
CA GLY A 180 0.16 36.66 6.80
C GLY A 180 -0.52 35.76 5.79
N ASP A 181 0.16 35.47 4.68
CA ASP A 181 0.23 34.11 4.12
C ASP A 181 1.16 34.09 2.91
N PHE A 182 2.31 33.43 3.07
CA PHE A 182 3.21 33.01 2.00
C PHE A 182 3.10 31.47 1.80
N GLY A 183 1.88 30.95 1.78
CA GLY A 183 1.61 29.63 1.23
C GLY A 183 1.39 29.76 -0.27
N CYS A 184 2.34 29.29 -1.09
CA CYS A 184 2.28 29.21 -2.56
C CYS A 184 2.86 30.38 -3.40
N ALA A 185 3.93 31.06 -2.95
CA ALA A 185 4.77 31.85 -3.86
C ALA A 185 6.14 31.17 -4.09
N LYS A 186 6.39 30.69 -5.31
CA LYS A 186 7.71 30.27 -5.81
C LYS A 186 8.53 31.52 -6.16
N SER A 187 9.69 31.70 -5.54
CA SER A 187 10.72 32.63 -6.02
C SER A 187 11.44 32.01 -7.23
N VAL A 188 11.45 32.73 -8.35
CA VAL A 188 12.08 32.33 -9.62
C VAL A 188 13.36 33.13 -9.82
N GLU A 189 14.50 32.43 -9.85
CA GLU A 189 15.76 32.73 -10.56
C GLU A 189 16.66 31.49 -10.29
N ASN A 190 17.22 30.71 -11.22
CA ASN A 190 17.57 30.93 -12.62
C ASN A 190 17.47 29.60 -13.40
N ARG A 191 17.18 29.69 -14.71
CA ARG A 191 16.79 28.60 -15.62
C ARG A 191 17.93 27.64 -16.00
N GLY A 192 17.65 26.34 -16.02
CA GLY A 192 18.39 25.34 -16.81
C GLY A 192 18.31 23.89 -16.29
N SER A 193 17.23 23.16 -16.60
CA SER A 193 17.21 21.70 -16.87
C SER A 193 15.77 21.20 -16.97
N ALA A 194 15.39 20.62 -18.10
CA ALA A 194 14.13 19.93 -18.32
C ALA A 194 14.24 18.46 -17.88
N PHE A 195 13.10 17.88 -17.48
CA PHE A 195 12.89 16.47 -17.09
C PHE A 195 13.44 16.02 -15.72
N SER A 196 12.97 16.68 -14.66
CA SER A 196 12.76 16.07 -13.34
C SER A 196 11.52 16.72 -12.73
N GLY A 197 10.34 16.25 -13.16
CA GLY A 197 9.07 16.63 -12.55
C GLY A 197 8.79 15.71 -11.37
N GLU A 198 8.90 16.24 -10.16
CA GLU A 198 8.15 15.71 -9.02
C GLU A 198 6.69 15.46 -9.45
N PHE A 199 6.15 14.26 -9.23
CA PHE A 199 4.69 14.06 -9.15
C PHE A 199 4.17 14.65 -7.82
N SER A 200 4.53 15.91 -7.53
CA SER A 200 4.09 16.68 -6.35
C SER A 200 2.91 17.62 -6.65
N GLY A 201 2.30 17.50 -7.84
CA GLY A 201 0.96 18.01 -8.09
C GLY A 201 -0.06 16.95 -7.68
N ALA A 202 -0.67 17.09 -6.50
CA ALA A 202 -1.80 16.24 -6.13
C ALA A 202 -2.87 16.31 -7.23
N PHE A 203 -3.12 15.19 -7.92
CA PHE A 203 -4.23 15.10 -8.87
C PHE A 203 -5.53 15.37 -8.11
N SER A 204 -6.23 16.44 -8.47
CA SER A 204 -7.55 16.77 -7.92
C SER A 204 -8.63 16.21 -8.84
N GLY A 205 -9.49 15.33 -8.32
CA GLY A 205 -10.62 14.73 -9.04
C GLY A 205 -10.83 13.25 -8.74
N THR A 206 -11.94 12.69 -9.21
CA THR A 206 -12.27 11.27 -9.10
C THR A 206 -11.62 10.49 -10.26
N PRO A 207 -10.71 9.52 -10.03
CA PRO A 207 -9.83 8.95 -11.06
C PRO A 207 -10.50 8.47 -12.35
N ILE A 208 -11.65 7.79 -12.24
CA ILE A 208 -12.39 7.23 -13.39
C ILE A 208 -13.10 8.29 -14.27
N PHE A 209 -13.21 9.54 -13.80
CA PHE A 209 -13.74 10.69 -14.55
C PHE A 209 -12.63 11.60 -15.09
N MET A 210 -11.35 11.32 -14.78
CA MET A 210 -10.23 12.14 -15.22
C MET A 210 -10.04 12.05 -16.73
N ALA A 211 -9.65 13.18 -17.33
CA ALA A 211 -9.35 13.23 -18.76
C ALA A 211 -7.93 12.69 -19.04
N PRO A 212 -7.66 12.12 -20.23
CA PRO A 212 -6.37 11.48 -20.55
C PRO A 212 -5.14 12.37 -20.33
N GLU A 213 -5.23 13.66 -20.65
CA GLU A 213 -4.20 14.66 -20.42
C GLU A 213 -3.91 14.86 -18.94
N VAL A 214 -4.95 14.84 -18.10
CA VAL A 214 -4.80 14.99 -16.65
C VAL A 214 -4.06 13.78 -16.08
N VAL A 215 -4.41 12.57 -16.54
CA VAL A 215 -3.76 11.33 -16.08
C VAL A 215 -2.30 11.23 -16.54
N ARG A 216 -1.96 11.80 -17.70
CA ARG A 216 -0.57 11.90 -18.18
C ARG A 216 0.25 12.99 -17.50
N GLY A 217 -0.33 13.75 -16.57
CA GLY A 217 0.33 14.86 -15.90
C GLY A 217 0.48 16.12 -16.76
N GLU A 218 -0.29 16.23 -17.84
CA GLU A 218 -0.38 17.42 -18.68
C GLU A 218 -1.26 18.50 -18.00
N GLU A 219 -1.33 19.69 -18.60
CA GLU A 219 -2.10 20.80 -18.02
C GLU A 219 -3.61 20.51 -18.03
N GLN A 220 -4.19 20.35 -16.84
CA GLN A 220 -5.65 20.22 -16.67
C GLN A 220 -6.33 21.58 -16.90
N GLY A 221 -6.95 21.76 -18.07
CA GLY A 221 -7.68 22.98 -18.47
C GLY A 221 -9.19 22.77 -18.61
N PHE A 222 -9.90 23.74 -19.20
CA PHE A 222 -11.37 23.70 -19.40
C PHE A 222 -11.85 22.43 -20.13
N ALA A 223 -11.06 21.91 -21.08
CA ALA A 223 -11.36 20.69 -21.83
C ALA A 223 -11.44 19.43 -20.94
N SER A 224 -10.84 19.44 -19.75
CA SER A 224 -10.92 18.31 -18.81
C SER A 224 -12.31 18.19 -18.17
N ASP A 225 -12.99 19.30 -17.89
CA ASP A 225 -14.38 19.29 -17.40
C ASP A 225 -15.34 18.78 -18.49
N VAL A 226 -15.04 19.03 -19.77
CA VAL A 226 -15.82 18.51 -20.90
C VAL A 226 -15.71 16.98 -21.01
N TRP A 227 -14.53 16.42 -20.80
CA TRP A 227 -14.36 14.96 -20.73
C TRP A 227 -15.18 14.38 -19.58
N ALA A 228 -15.07 14.99 -18.39
CA ALA A 228 -15.81 14.56 -17.21
C ALA A 228 -17.34 14.67 -17.41
N LEU A 229 -17.82 15.67 -18.17
CA LEU A 229 -19.23 15.77 -18.57
C LEU A 229 -19.66 14.59 -19.44
N GLY A 230 -18.83 14.16 -20.40
CA GLY A 230 -19.09 12.96 -21.20
C GLY A 230 -19.25 11.71 -20.32
N CYS A 231 -18.36 11.54 -19.34
CA CYS A 231 -18.46 10.49 -18.33
C CYS A 231 -19.76 10.57 -17.49
N VAL A 232 -20.18 11.78 -17.09
CA VAL A 232 -21.44 12.02 -16.37
C VAL A 232 -22.66 11.61 -17.21
N VAL A 233 -22.67 11.90 -18.50
CA VAL A 233 -23.76 11.48 -19.41
C VAL A 233 -23.82 9.96 -19.53
N ILE A 234 -22.67 9.28 -19.61
CA ILE A 234 -22.61 7.81 -19.60
C ILE A 234 -23.16 7.25 -18.28
N GLU A 235 -22.72 7.79 -17.14
CA GLU A 235 -23.21 7.35 -15.82
C GLU A 235 -24.73 7.54 -15.68
N MET A 236 -25.29 8.66 -16.16
CA MET A 236 -26.74 8.84 -16.19
C MET A 236 -27.47 7.84 -17.09
N ALA A 237 -26.85 7.44 -18.20
CA ALA A 237 -27.45 6.53 -19.18
C ALA A 237 -27.35 5.05 -18.78
N THR A 238 -26.29 4.65 -18.09
CA THR A 238 -26.04 3.24 -17.76
C THR A 238 -26.29 2.91 -16.30
N GLY A 239 -26.24 3.93 -15.43
CA GLY A 239 -26.17 3.80 -13.97
C GLY A 239 -24.93 3.10 -13.44
N PHE A 240 -24.00 2.77 -14.32
CA PHE A 240 -22.69 2.24 -13.99
C PHE A 240 -21.64 3.33 -14.12
N ASN A 241 -20.49 3.10 -13.52
CA ASN A 241 -19.35 3.97 -13.74
C ASN A 241 -18.96 3.96 -15.25
N PRO A 242 -18.30 5.01 -15.78
CA PRO A 242 -17.98 5.12 -17.21
C PRO A 242 -17.08 4.00 -17.77
N TRP A 243 -16.44 3.23 -16.91
CA TRP A 243 -15.52 2.15 -17.22
C TRP A 243 -15.93 0.89 -16.44
N PRO A 244 -17.05 0.23 -16.79
CA PRO A 244 -17.68 -0.79 -15.94
C PRO A 244 -16.81 -2.02 -15.67
N GLU A 245 -15.79 -2.25 -16.49
CA GLU A 245 -14.79 -3.33 -16.36
C GLU A 245 -13.61 -2.95 -15.45
N VAL A 246 -13.58 -1.73 -14.93
CA VAL A 246 -12.50 -1.18 -14.11
C VAL A 246 -12.98 -1.06 -12.66
N ASP A 247 -12.57 -2.03 -11.84
CA ASP A 247 -12.84 -2.03 -10.39
C ASP A 247 -11.73 -1.35 -9.58
N ASP A 248 -10.55 -1.13 -10.17
CA ASP A 248 -9.39 -0.48 -9.56
C ASP A 248 -9.16 0.94 -10.15
N PRO A 249 -9.14 2.01 -9.32
CA PRO A 249 -8.83 3.37 -9.77
C PRO A 249 -7.50 3.50 -10.51
N ILE A 250 -6.48 2.71 -10.20
CA ILE A 250 -5.15 2.81 -10.83
C ILE A 250 -5.14 2.20 -12.24
N SER A 251 -5.78 1.04 -12.43
CA SER A 251 -6.05 0.42 -13.73
C SER A 251 -6.89 1.35 -14.61
N GLY A 252 -7.88 2.01 -14.02
CA GLY A 252 -8.67 3.06 -14.69
C GLY A 252 -7.79 4.20 -15.18
N LEU A 253 -6.90 4.73 -14.35
CA LEU A 253 -5.95 5.77 -14.75
C LEU A 253 -5.03 5.28 -15.88
N TYR A 254 -4.47 4.08 -15.79
CA TYR A 254 -3.62 3.56 -16.86
C TYR A 254 -4.38 3.44 -18.19
N ARG A 255 -5.60 2.90 -18.16
CA ARG A 255 -6.49 2.76 -19.31
C ARG A 255 -6.80 4.13 -19.93
N ILE A 256 -7.27 5.07 -19.10
CA ILE A 256 -7.57 6.45 -19.52
C ILE A 256 -6.32 7.12 -20.13
N GLY A 257 -5.18 7.05 -19.46
CA GLY A 257 -3.96 7.77 -19.85
C GLY A 257 -3.27 7.18 -21.09
N TYR A 258 -3.22 5.85 -21.20
CA TYR A 258 -2.22 5.16 -22.03
C TYR A 258 -2.73 4.03 -22.93
N SER A 259 -3.94 3.47 -22.75
CA SER A 259 -4.41 2.33 -23.57
C SER A 259 -4.95 2.72 -24.95
N GLY A 260 -5.14 4.02 -25.22
CA GLY A 260 -5.78 4.50 -26.45
C GLY A 260 -7.30 4.35 -26.49
N GLU A 261 -7.90 3.73 -25.46
CA GLU A 261 -9.33 3.47 -25.39
C GLU A 261 -10.14 4.68 -24.87
N VAL A 262 -11.46 4.64 -25.06
CA VAL A 262 -12.45 5.60 -24.53
C VAL A 262 -13.61 4.83 -23.90
N PRO A 263 -14.41 5.42 -23.00
CA PRO A 263 -15.60 4.78 -22.42
C PRO A 263 -16.52 4.20 -23.51
N GLU A 264 -17.13 3.02 -23.26
CA GLU A 264 -18.11 2.46 -24.19
C GLU A 264 -19.37 3.35 -24.24
N LEU A 265 -19.77 3.72 -25.46
CA LEU A 265 -20.94 4.58 -25.66
C LEU A 265 -22.24 3.77 -25.52
N PRO A 266 -23.22 4.23 -24.71
CA PRO A 266 -24.49 3.52 -24.55
C PRO A 266 -25.26 3.48 -25.88
N ARG A 267 -25.37 2.28 -26.47
CA ARG A 267 -25.95 2.08 -27.81
C ARG A 267 -27.43 2.46 -27.93
N TRP A 268 -28.14 2.52 -26.79
CA TRP A 268 -29.54 2.88 -26.74
C TRP A 268 -29.79 4.39 -26.82
N LEU A 269 -28.76 5.22 -26.64
CA LEU A 269 -28.85 6.66 -26.87
C LEU A 269 -29.09 6.95 -28.36
N SER A 270 -29.80 8.04 -28.62
CA SER A 270 -30.02 8.55 -29.97
C SER A 270 -28.72 8.80 -30.73
N PRO A 271 -28.75 8.83 -32.07
CA PRO A 271 -27.60 9.25 -32.87
C PRO A 271 -27.02 10.59 -32.41
N GLU A 272 -27.87 11.54 -32.03
CA GLU A 272 -27.45 12.83 -31.48
C GLU A 272 -26.73 12.67 -30.13
N GLY A 273 -27.16 11.75 -29.27
CA GLY A 273 -26.52 11.45 -27.98
C GLY A 273 -25.17 10.75 -28.14
N GLN A 274 -25.06 9.84 -29.11
CA GLN A 274 -23.78 9.20 -29.45
C GLN A 274 -22.79 10.21 -30.04
N ASP A 275 -23.24 11.10 -30.92
CA ASP A 275 -22.42 12.17 -31.50
C ASP A 275 -21.96 13.20 -30.44
N PHE A 276 -22.85 13.54 -29.50
CA PHE A 276 -22.50 14.40 -28.36
C PHE A 276 -21.37 13.79 -27.51
N LEU A 277 -21.49 12.51 -27.16
CA LEU A 277 -20.47 11.80 -26.38
C LEU A 277 -19.15 11.67 -27.15
N ALA A 278 -19.20 11.40 -28.45
CA ALA A 278 -18.01 11.33 -29.30
C ALA A 278 -17.23 12.66 -29.33
N ASN A 279 -17.93 13.80 -29.30
CA ASN A 279 -17.29 15.13 -29.23
C ASN A 279 -16.76 15.49 -27.84
N CYS A 280 -17.34 14.91 -26.76
CA CYS A 280 -16.84 15.08 -25.40
C CYS A 280 -15.61 14.21 -25.10
N LEU A 281 -15.56 12.98 -25.64
CA LEU A 281 -14.57 11.95 -25.30
C LEU A 281 -13.41 11.84 -26.31
N LYS A 282 -13.11 12.91 -27.05
CA LYS A 282 -11.89 12.95 -27.88
C LYS A 282 -10.65 12.97 -26.99
N ARG A 283 -9.67 12.11 -27.26
CA ARG A 283 -8.48 11.99 -26.41
C ARG A 283 -7.60 13.25 -26.42
N ASP A 284 -7.40 13.87 -27.58
CA ASP A 284 -6.72 15.17 -27.67
C ASP A 284 -7.65 16.29 -27.19
N ALA A 285 -7.21 17.01 -26.15
CA ALA A 285 -7.95 18.11 -25.55
C ALA A 285 -8.24 19.26 -26.55
N ARG A 286 -7.43 19.42 -27.60
CA ARG A 286 -7.58 20.47 -28.62
C ARG A 286 -8.63 20.14 -29.69
N GLU A 287 -8.99 18.87 -29.80
CA GLU A 287 -10.00 18.39 -30.74
C GLU A 287 -11.39 18.30 -30.11
N ARG A 288 -11.47 18.25 -28.77
CA ARG A 288 -12.71 18.28 -27.99
C ARG A 288 -13.45 19.59 -28.22
N TYR A 289 -14.77 19.49 -28.21
CA TYR A 289 -15.62 20.67 -28.27
C TYR A 289 -15.55 21.45 -26.96
N GLY A 290 -15.56 22.77 -27.04
CA GLY A 290 -15.77 23.64 -25.88
C GLY A 290 -17.22 23.63 -25.40
N VAL A 291 -17.46 24.13 -24.19
CA VAL A 291 -18.80 24.19 -23.60
C VAL A 291 -19.80 24.97 -24.47
N LYS A 292 -19.37 26.08 -25.08
CA LYS A 292 -20.22 26.89 -25.99
C LYS A 292 -20.60 26.16 -27.28
N GLU A 293 -19.72 25.31 -27.78
CA GLU A 293 -19.99 24.47 -28.96
C GLU A 293 -20.98 23.36 -28.58
N LEU A 294 -20.78 22.72 -27.42
CA LEU A 294 -21.69 21.69 -26.90
C LEU A 294 -23.08 22.23 -26.58
N LEU A 295 -23.21 23.48 -26.10
CA LEU A 295 -24.50 24.14 -25.89
C LEU A 295 -25.31 24.33 -27.19
N ARG A 296 -24.66 24.32 -28.35
CA ARG A 296 -25.29 24.41 -29.67
C ARG A 296 -25.51 23.03 -30.32
N HIS A 297 -25.14 21.95 -29.64
CA HIS A 297 -25.23 20.60 -30.17
C HIS A 297 -26.70 20.12 -30.26
N PRO A 298 -27.13 19.46 -31.34
CA PRO A 298 -28.51 18.97 -31.50
C PRO A 298 -29.04 18.09 -30.36
N PHE A 299 -28.14 17.41 -29.64
CA PHE A 299 -28.49 16.62 -28.46
C PHE A 299 -29.14 17.45 -27.34
N VAL A 300 -28.72 18.71 -27.16
CA VAL A 300 -29.19 19.59 -26.07
C VAL A 300 -29.96 20.82 -26.57
N VAL A 301 -29.94 21.09 -27.89
CA VAL A 301 -30.70 22.16 -28.55
C VAL A 301 -32.10 21.68 -28.95
N GLY A 302 -33.13 22.50 -28.68
CA GLY A 302 -34.52 22.20 -29.08
C GLY A 302 -35.44 21.72 -27.95
N PHE A 303 -34.92 21.53 -26.74
CA PHE A 303 -35.72 21.21 -25.54
C PHE A 303 -36.11 22.43 -24.70
N ASP A 304 -36.04 23.64 -25.28
CA ASP A 304 -36.56 24.84 -24.64
C ASP A 304 -38.08 24.96 -24.87
N LYS A 305 -38.84 24.72 -23.79
CA LYS A 305 -40.20 25.26 -23.52
C LYS A 305 -41.46 24.62 -24.14
N LYS A 306 -41.56 23.30 -24.35
CA LYS A 306 -42.89 22.70 -24.66
C LYS A 306 -43.37 21.46 -23.93
N ASP A 307 -42.58 20.81 -23.09
CA ASP A 307 -43.05 19.67 -22.26
C ASP A 307 -43.07 20.04 -20.77
N GLU A 308 -43.81 21.11 -20.43
CA GLU A 308 -44.03 21.61 -19.08
C GLU A 308 -45.02 20.76 -18.24
N GLU A 309 -45.35 19.54 -18.67
CA GLU A 309 -46.13 18.58 -17.86
C GLU A 309 -45.40 17.25 -17.74
N PHE A 310 -44.31 17.21 -16.96
CA PHE A 310 -43.88 15.98 -16.32
C PHE A 310 -44.29 16.01 -14.86
N THR A 311 -45.50 15.50 -14.63
CA THR A 311 -46.04 15.12 -13.33
C THR A 311 -44.98 14.38 -12.53
N GLN A 312 -44.55 15.05 -11.46
CA GLN A 312 -43.86 14.52 -10.32
C GLN A 312 -44.55 13.21 -9.90
N PHE A 313 -43.89 12.05 -10.09
CA PHE A 313 -44.31 10.77 -9.51
C PHE A 313 -44.28 10.91 -7.98
N ARG A 314 -45.38 11.40 -7.43
CA ARG A 314 -45.87 11.09 -6.09
C ARG A 314 -46.36 9.63 -6.14
N GLU A 315 -46.27 8.99 -4.97
CA GLU A 315 -46.74 7.63 -4.65
C GLU A 315 -45.71 6.50 -4.84
N ASN A 316 -44.98 6.18 -3.77
CA ASN A 316 -45.38 5.10 -2.87
C ASN A 316 -44.45 5.01 -1.66
N SER A 317 -44.98 5.44 -0.52
CA SER A 317 -44.43 5.19 0.81
C SER A 317 -45.02 3.87 1.30
N PRO A 318 -44.25 2.80 1.57
CA PRO A 318 -44.76 1.69 2.35
C PRO A 318 -44.62 2.05 3.83
N THR A 319 -45.72 2.56 4.37
CA THR A 319 -45.96 2.55 5.82
C THR A 319 -46.74 1.27 6.13
N SER A 320 -46.38 0.63 7.24
CA SER A 320 -47.09 -0.48 7.92
C SER A 320 -46.73 -1.92 7.54
N VAL A 321 -46.54 -2.66 8.63
CA VAL A 321 -46.41 -4.12 8.76
C VAL A 321 -47.80 -4.75 8.55
N LEU A 322 -47.83 -5.94 7.93
CA LEU A 322 -48.96 -6.88 7.71
C LEU A 322 -49.56 -6.90 6.29
N ASN A 323 -49.05 -7.77 5.41
CA ASN A 323 -49.71 -9.02 4.92
C ASN A 323 -49.01 -9.52 3.65
N GLN A 324 -48.44 -10.74 3.69
CA GLN A 324 -49.01 -11.98 3.15
C GLN A 324 -49.20 -11.95 1.63
N ASP A 325 -48.14 -12.35 0.91
CA ASP A 325 -48.23 -13.12 -0.36
C ASP A 325 -46.84 -13.67 -0.75
N PHE A 326 -46.26 -14.43 0.18
CA PHE A 326 -45.05 -15.24 0.01
C PHE A 326 -45.36 -16.66 -0.55
N TRP A 327 -46.58 -16.91 -1.06
CA TRP A 327 -46.93 -18.20 -1.67
C TRP A 327 -47.90 -18.05 -2.83
N GLY A 328 -47.43 -18.34 -4.05
CA GLY A 328 -48.30 -18.48 -5.23
C GLY A 328 -47.55 -18.38 -6.55
N CYS A 329 -46.86 -19.45 -6.94
CA CYS A 329 -46.30 -19.59 -8.29
C CYS A 329 -47.40 -19.84 -9.35
N LEU A 330 -47.19 -19.26 -10.54
CA LEU A 330 -47.72 -19.62 -11.87
C LEU A 330 -49.20 -19.30 -12.23
N GLU A 331 -49.33 -18.80 -13.47
CA GLU A 331 -50.49 -18.79 -14.41
C GLU A 331 -51.41 -17.55 -14.58
N VAL A 332 -51.32 -17.00 -15.81
CA VAL A 332 -52.36 -16.70 -16.82
C VAL A 332 -53.48 -15.67 -16.55
N ALA A 333 -53.41 -14.60 -17.37
CA ALA A 333 -54.44 -13.82 -18.10
C ALA A 333 -55.90 -13.67 -17.59
N GLY A 334 -56.40 -12.42 -17.66
CA GLY A 334 -57.81 -12.14 -18.03
C GLY A 334 -58.49 -10.92 -17.38
N THR A 335 -58.82 -9.93 -18.21
CA THR A 335 -60.04 -9.07 -18.20
C THR A 335 -60.35 -8.08 -17.04
N SER A 336 -60.12 -6.78 -17.31
CA SER A 336 -61.03 -5.59 -17.38
C SER A 336 -62.35 -5.49 -16.55
N PRO A 337 -63.00 -4.29 -16.42
CA PRO A 337 -62.74 -3.24 -15.41
C PRO A 337 -64.03 -2.63 -14.79
N GLU A 338 -64.06 -2.18 -13.53
CA GLU A 338 -65.13 -1.24 -13.07
C GLU A 338 -64.65 -0.28 -11.98
N SER A 339 -65.43 0.80 -11.80
CA SER A 339 -64.99 2.17 -11.59
C SER A 339 -65.37 2.77 -10.23
N THR A 340 -64.69 3.88 -9.89
CA THR A 340 -65.15 5.05 -9.10
C THR A 340 -65.36 4.88 -7.58
N ARG A 341 -64.66 5.68 -6.76
CA ARG A 341 -64.93 7.10 -6.46
C ARG A 341 -63.80 7.75 -5.65
N SER A 342 -63.47 8.96 -6.08
CA SER A 342 -62.56 9.95 -5.51
C SER A 342 -63.14 10.64 -4.27
N VAL A 343 -62.29 10.90 -3.28
CA VAL A 343 -62.43 12.05 -2.37
C VAL A 343 -61.07 12.71 -2.27
N ASP A 344 -61.00 13.94 -2.79
CA ASP A 344 -59.81 14.79 -2.81
C ASP A 344 -59.39 15.23 -1.41
N PHE A 345 -58.09 15.16 -1.12
CA PHE A 345 -57.43 16.08 -0.19
C PHE A 345 -56.21 16.68 -0.88
N ALA A 346 -56.27 17.99 -1.11
CA ALA A 346 -55.23 18.81 -1.70
C ALA A 346 -53.92 18.72 -0.91
N GLY A 347 -52.80 18.75 -1.64
CA GLY A 347 -51.49 18.32 -1.15
C GLY A 347 -50.73 19.30 -0.26
N GLU A 348 -49.78 18.72 0.47
CA GLU A 348 -48.70 19.43 1.17
C GLU A 348 -47.33 18.92 0.68
N TYR A 349 -46.38 19.84 0.47
CA TYR A 349 -45.03 19.57 -0.06
C TYR A 349 -44.07 19.00 1.01
N PRO A 350 -42.99 18.29 0.61
CA PRO A 350 -42.02 17.70 1.55
C PRO A 350 -41.34 18.71 2.49
N VAL A 351 -41.06 19.93 2.02
CA VAL A 351 -40.42 20.97 2.84
C VAL A 351 -41.39 21.53 3.89
N GLU A 352 -42.68 21.61 3.57
CA GLU A 352 -43.75 21.96 4.51
C GLU A 352 -43.92 20.89 5.60
N ARG A 353 -43.78 19.60 5.28
CA ARG A 353 -43.79 18.51 6.28
C ARG A 353 -42.62 18.60 7.26
N ILE A 354 -41.43 18.97 6.78
CA ILE A 354 -40.25 19.19 7.64
C ILE A 354 -40.45 20.43 8.52
N ARG A 355 -41.04 21.51 7.97
CA ARG A 355 -41.41 22.71 8.75
C ARG A 355 -42.45 22.40 9.83
N GLN A 356 -43.44 21.55 9.54
CA GLN A 356 -44.46 21.13 10.52
C GLN A 356 -43.89 20.24 11.63
N LEU A 357 -42.94 19.35 11.32
CA LEU A 357 -42.27 18.48 12.31
C LEU A 357 -41.37 19.27 13.29
N ILE A 358 -40.84 20.42 12.86
CA ILE A 358 -39.94 21.26 13.66
C ILE A 358 -40.70 22.29 14.52
N ASN A 359 -41.95 22.63 14.17
CA ASN A 359 -42.74 23.70 14.81
C ASN A 359 -43.72 23.25 15.91
N THR A 360 -43.70 21.99 16.39
CA THR A 360 -44.56 21.58 17.50
C THR A 360 -44.00 22.01 18.87
N ASN A 361 -44.54 23.12 19.39
CA ASN A 361 -44.28 23.61 20.73
C ASN A 361 -44.87 22.68 21.81
N HIS A 362 -43.98 22.19 22.69
CA HIS A 362 -44.16 21.70 24.07
C HIS A 362 -45.12 20.53 24.37
N SER A 363 -44.55 19.34 24.57
CA SER A 363 -44.30 18.71 25.89
C SER A 363 -44.15 17.19 25.70
N CYS A 364 -43.11 16.59 26.29
CA CYS A 364 -42.74 15.16 26.19
C CYS A 364 -42.00 14.73 24.91
N LEU A 365 -40.71 15.09 24.83
CA LEU A 365 -39.71 14.26 24.13
C LEU A 365 -38.87 13.55 25.19
N PRO A 366 -38.71 12.21 25.13
CA PRO A 366 -37.87 11.49 26.09
C PRO A 366 -36.40 11.84 25.88
N LYS A 367 -35.72 12.15 26.99
CA LYS A 367 -34.27 12.33 27.06
C LYS A 367 -33.62 10.96 26.86
N TRP A 368 -32.86 10.79 25.79
CA TRP A 368 -31.93 9.67 25.64
C TRP A 368 -30.55 10.16 26.06
N ILE A 369 -30.27 10.06 27.35
CA ILE A 369 -28.92 10.00 27.93
C ILE A 369 -28.70 8.53 28.28
N ASP A 370 -27.46 8.08 28.12
CA ASP A 370 -26.90 6.76 28.46
C ASP A 370 -27.65 5.98 29.55
N GLU A 371 -27.93 4.70 29.29
CA GLU A 371 -27.43 3.57 30.09
C GLU A 371 -27.89 2.22 29.51
N GLU A 372 -27.13 1.19 29.87
CA GLU A 372 -27.25 -0.21 29.51
C GLU A 372 -28.62 -0.80 29.85
N ASP A 373 -29.28 -1.47 28.90
CA ASP A 373 -30.13 -2.64 29.18
C ASP A 373 -30.51 -3.36 27.89
N TRP A 374 -30.04 -4.60 27.76
CA TRP A 374 -30.46 -5.52 26.71
C TRP A 374 -31.84 -6.10 27.05
N ILE A 375 -32.83 -5.92 26.18
CA ILE A 375 -34.02 -6.79 26.16
C ILE A 375 -33.81 -7.84 25.08
N THR A 376 -33.68 -9.09 25.50
CA THR A 376 -33.69 -10.25 24.61
C THR A 376 -35.14 -10.66 24.35
N ILE A 377 -35.61 -10.55 23.11
CA ILE A 377 -36.83 -11.23 22.65
C ILE A 377 -36.41 -12.31 21.66
N ARG A 378 -36.29 -13.55 22.14
CA ARG A 378 -36.40 -14.75 21.32
C ARG A 378 -37.49 -15.62 21.95
N ASN A 379 -38.52 -15.94 21.17
CA ASN A 379 -39.36 -17.11 21.42
C ASN A 379 -39.22 -18.05 20.24
N TRP A 380 -38.44 -19.11 20.46
CA TRP A 380 -38.53 -20.38 19.74
C TRP A 380 -39.41 -21.29 20.60
N VAL A 381 -40.52 -21.78 20.04
CA VAL A 381 -41.37 -22.81 20.66
C VAL A 381 -40.95 -24.18 20.13
N GLY A 382 -40.57 -25.08 21.03
CA GLY A 382 -40.40 -26.52 20.81
C GLY A 382 -40.71 -27.25 22.13
N PRO A 383 -41.37 -28.43 22.13
CA PRO A 383 -42.20 -28.84 23.25
C PRO A 383 -41.53 -29.74 24.29
N SER A 384 -41.94 -29.50 25.56
CA SER A 384 -42.28 -30.49 26.61
C SER A 384 -41.25 -31.54 27.05
N ASN A 385 -40.81 -31.50 28.31
CA ASN A 385 -41.39 -32.30 29.42
C ASN A 385 -40.54 -32.30 30.71
N LEU A 386 -41.22 -32.06 31.86
CA LEU A 386 -41.10 -32.75 33.18
C LEU A 386 -39.69 -32.82 33.84
N LYS A 387 -39.41 -32.26 35.03
CA LYS A 387 -40.07 -32.43 36.35
C LYS A 387 -39.50 -31.44 37.40
N SER A 388 -40.28 -31.31 38.46
CA SER A 388 -40.31 -30.46 39.65
C SER A 388 -39.13 -30.58 40.69
N PRO A 389 -39.09 -29.68 41.72
CA PRO A 389 -37.93 -29.23 42.55
C PRO A 389 -37.85 -30.00 43.92
N PRO A 390 -37.29 -29.56 45.10
CA PRO A 390 -36.84 -28.21 45.56
C PRO A 390 -35.67 -28.07 46.59
N SER A 391 -35.43 -26.79 46.98
CA SER A 391 -35.15 -26.29 48.37
C SER A 391 -33.72 -26.43 48.94
N PHE A 392 -33.15 -25.59 49.83
CA PHE A 392 -33.41 -24.27 50.44
C PHE A 392 -32.14 -23.91 51.29
N CYS A 393 -31.81 -22.61 51.40
CA CYS A 393 -31.26 -21.92 52.61
C CYS A 393 -29.77 -22.03 53.08
N PRO A 394 -29.28 -21.10 53.95
CA PRO A 394 -28.13 -20.20 53.67
C PRO A 394 -27.10 -20.10 54.84
N PHE A 395 -26.12 -19.16 54.81
CA PHE A 395 -25.72 -18.27 55.94
C PHE A 395 -24.40 -17.45 55.75
N LEU A 396 -24.44 -16.18 56.22
CA LEU A 396 -23.42 -15.28 56.85
C LEU A 396 -22.00 -15.09 56.25
N GLY A 397 -21.36 -13.91 56.24
CA GLY A 397 -21.70 -12.62 56.86
C GLY A 397 -20.69 -11.49 56.53
N SER A 398 -21.24 -10.27 56.41
CA SER A 398 -20.85 -8.95 56.94
C SER A 398 -19.37 -8.52 57.14
N SER A 399 -18.96 -7.54 56.32
CA SER A 399 -18.64 -6.10 56.60
C SER A 399 -17.68 -5.67 57.72
N PHE A 400 -17.09 -4.47 57.53
CA PHE A 400 -16.97 -3.27 58.41
C PHE A 400 -15.83 -2.39 57.84
N GLU A 401 -15.79 -1.05 57.76
CA GLU A 401 -16.63 0.15 58.05
C GLU A 401 -15.87 1.34 57.38
N ALA A 402 -16.48 2.28 56.64
CA ALA A 402 -17.30 3.45 57.02
C ALA A 402 -16.55 4.76 57.43
N SER A 403 -16.68 5.77 56.54
CA SER A 403 -17.39 7.05 56.81
C SER A 403 -16.65 8.36 57.22
N ALA A 404 -16.73 9.33 56.28
CA ALA A 404 -17.31 10.70 56.35
C ALA A 404 -16.59 11.93 56.97
N ALA A 405 -16.63 13.04 56.19
CA ALA A 405 -17.42 14.30 56.40
C ALA A 405 -16.65 15.55 55.86
N ILE A 406 -17.04 16.15 54.73
CA ILE A 406 -17.92 17.34 54.52
C ILE A 406 -17.51 18.64 55.25
N SER A 407 -17.16 19.71 54.50
CA SER A 407 -17.88 21.01 54.46
C SER A 407 -17.14 22.16 53.72
N ALA A 408 -17.69 22.55 52.56
CA ALA A 408 -18.17 23.88 52.15
C ALA A 408 -17.34 25.21 52.19
N PHE A 409 -17.49 25.95 51.07
CA PHE A 409 -17.72 27.41 50.90
C PHE A 409 -16.59 28.38 50.45
N GLU A 410 -16.65 28.71 49.16
CA GLU A 410 -16.77 30.04 48.52
C GLU A 410 -15.67 31.14 48.49
N ARG A 411 -15.47 31.61 47.24
CA ARG A 411 -15.31 32.99 46.73
C ARG A 411 -14.02 33.80 47.04
N GLY A 412 -13.31 34.12 45.95
CA GLY A 412 -13.10 35.54 45.59
C GLY A 412 -11.66 36.04 45.36
N LYS A 413 -11.40 36.42 44.10
CA LYS A 413 -10.67 37.62 43.63
C LYS A 413 -9.14 37.75 43.77
N MET A 414 -8.55 37.91 42.56
CA MET A 414 -7.65 38.99 42.11
C MET A 414 -6.30 39.27 42.77
N GLU A 415 -5.33 39.32 41.85
CA GLU A 415 -4.29 40.33 41.66
C GLU A 415 -2.83 40.03 42.07
N ALA A 416 -2.01 40.25 41.04
CA ALA A 416 -0.58 40.35 40.98
C ALA A 416 0.03 41.23 42.07
N SER A 417 1.24 40.88 42.51
CA SER A 417 2.44 41.67 42.19
C SER A 417 3.66 41.16 42.97
N THR A 418 4.75 40.97 42.23
CA THR A 418 6.15 41.31 42.60
C THR A 418 6.56 41.26 44.07
N LEU A 419 7.51 40.39 44.44
CA LEU A 419 8.93 40.77 44.57
C LEU A 419 9.79 39.65 45.17
N ASN A 420 11.04 39.74 44.76
CA ASN A 420 12.18 38.90 45.03
C ASN A 420 12.64 38.79 46.50
N SER A 421 13.48 37.78 46.66
CA SER A 421 14.72 37.72 47.44
C SER A 421 14.66 37.35 48.93
N SER A 422 15.14 36.12 49.13
CA SER A 422 16.41 35.80 49.81
C SER A 422 16.43 35.65 51.33
N GLN A 423 16.86 34.44 51.68
CA GLN A 423 17.82 34.07 52.72
C GLN A 423 17.34 34.17 54.18
N PHE A 424 17.39 33.02 54.86
CA PHE A 424 18.39 32.79 55.90
C PHE A 424 18.58 31.29 56.14
N THR A 425 19.65 31.00 56.85
CA THR A 425 20.60 29.90 56.64
C THR A 425 20.68 29.01 57.89
N ALA A 426 21.21 27.81 57.68
CA ALA A 426 22.09 27.09 58.63
C ALA A 426 21.39 26.28 59.75
N VAL A 427 21.86 25.13 60.24
CA VAL A 427 23.23 24.61 60.44
C VAL A 427 23.21 23.07 60.62
N TYR A 428 24.13 22.41 59.89
CA TYR A 428 25.04 21.28 60.19
C TYR A 428 24.62 19.90 60.75
N GLY A 429 25.22 18.88 60.09
CA GLY A 429 25.65 17.60 60.67
C GLY A 429 26.46 16.75 59.66
N SER A 430 27.75 17.04 59.49
CA SER A 430 28.77 16.31 58.67
C SER A 430 29.22 14.99 59.34
N LEU A 431 29.93 14.01 58.74
CA LEU A 431 31.14 13.95 57.88
C LEU A 431 31.11 12.61 57.10
N GLY A 432 31.70 12.39 55.93
CA GLY A 432 32.88 12.94 55.23
C GLY A 432 33.80 11.76 54.85
N SER A 433 34.57 11.68 53.76
CA SER A 433 34.91 12.57 52.65
C SER A 433 35.80 11.79 51.65
N ARG A 434 35.79 12.19 50.36
CA ARG A 434 36.93 12.27 49.39
C ARG A 434 36.33 12.62 47.99
N ARG A 435 36.09 13.89 47.63
CA ARG A 435 36.96 14.91 46.95
C ARG A 435 37.50 14.39 45.59
N TRP A 436 37.21 14.94 44.41
CA TRP A 436 37.35 16.33 43.91
C TRP A 436 36.38 16.70 42.76
N PRO A 437 36.19 18.01 42.43
CA PRO A 437 34.97 18.54 41.83
C PRO A 437 35.09 18.98 40.35
N ILE A 438 33.96 18.91 39.68
CA ILE A 438 33.63 19.48 38.36
C ILE A 438 33.46 21.00 38.49
N LYS A 439 34.16 21.78 37.65
CA LYS A 439 33.86 23.19 37.39
C LYS A 439 32.93 23.26 36.18
N LEU A 440 31.73 23.79 36.39
CA LEU A 440 30.86 24.31 35.34
C LEU A 440 31.10 25.82 35.22
N HIS A 441 31.45 26.27 34.01
CA HIS A 441 31.23 27.64 33.53
C HIS A 441 30.54 27.51 32.17
N GLY A 442 29.45 28.24 32.02
CA GLY A 442 28.61 28.21 30.83
C GLY A 442 29.27 28.88 29.64
N ASN A 443 28.88 28.42 28.45
CA ASN A 443 28.72 29.25 27.27
C ASN A 443 27.60 28.65 26.43
N SER A 444 26.66 29.51 26.05
CA SER A 444 25.67 29.28 25.01
C SER A 444 26.36 28.77 23.74
N ILE A 445 25.97 27.60 23.24
CA ILE A 445 26.30 27.18 21.88
C ILE A 445 24.99 27.08 21.11
N SER A 446 24.87 27.96 20.12
CA SER A 446 23.84 27.96 19.09
C SER A 446 23.70 26.57 18.47
N PHE A 447 22.49 26.02 18.45
CA PHE A 447 22.17 24.93 17.54
C PHE A 447 22.24 25.47 16.11
N LYS A 448 23.36 25.21 15.41
CA LYS A 448 23.37 25.28 13.95
C LYS A 448 22.55 24.10 13.45
N SER A 449 21.48 24.40 12.70
CA SER A 449 20.74 23.43 11.90
C SER A 449 21.72 22.59 11.06
N PRO A 450 21.43 21.31 10.78
CA PRO A 450 22.20 20.57 9.81
C PRO A 450 22.11 21.32 8.47
N THR A 451 23.24 21.78 7.97
CA THR A 451 23.34 22.40 6.65
C THR A 451 22.81 21.41 5.62
N LYS A 452 21.68 21.75 4.98
CA LYS A 452 21.20 21.10 3.76
C LYS A 452 22.34 21.13 2.73
N PHE A 453 22.96 19.98 2.48
CA PHE A 453 23.90 19.84 1.39
C PHE A 453 23.10 19.64 0.10
N SER A 454 23.00 20.70 -0.70
CA SER A 454 22.64 20.59 -2.12
C SER A 454 23.82 19.98 -2.86
N VAL A 455 23.72 18.74 -3.30
CA VAL A 455 24.63 18.19 -4.30
C VAL A 455 24.21 18.81 -5.63
N ARG A 456 25.00 19.78 -6.13
CA ARG A 456 24.89 20.21 -7.53
C ARG A 456 25.31 19.03 -8.40
N ALA A 457 24.34 18.36 -9.01
CA ALA A 457 24.61 17.54 -10.19
C ALA A 457 25.13 18.48 -11.28
N SER A 458 26.42 18.41 -11.60
CA SER A 458 26.89 18.94 -12.87
C SER A 458 26.20 18.11 -13.95
N ALA A 459 25.38 18.76 -14.78
CA ALA A 459 24.81 18.14 -15.96
C ALA A 459 25.96 17.57 -16.81
N VAL A 460 26.11 16.24 -16.78
CA VAL A 460 26.98 15.52 -17.72
C VAL A 460 26.24 15.57 -19.05
N GLY A 461 26.75 16.38 -19.97
CA GLY A 461 26.14 16.60 -21.28
C GLY A 461 26.01 15.31 -22.08
N GLY A 462 24.84 15.14 -22.68
CA GLY A 462 24.58 14.50 -23.99
C GLY A 462 25.27 13.17 -24.31
N GLY A 463 24.52 12.06 -24.19
CA GLY A 463 24.72 10.84 -24.99
C GLY A 463 25.30 9.61 -24.29
N ASP A 464 25.65 9.69 -22.99
CA ASP A 464 26.35 8.61 -22.25
C ASP A 464 25.60 8.06 -21.03
N SER A 465 24.29 8.37 -20.92
CA SER A 465 23.42 8.06 -19.77
C SER A 465 22.66 6.73 -19.85
N ALA A 466 22.80 5.97 -20.93
CA ALA A 466 22.07 4.71 -21.14
C ALA A 466 22.92 3.49 -20.75
N VAL A 467 22.33 2.59 -19.95
CA VAL A 467 22.90 1.29 -19.56
C VAL A 467 22.20 0.20 -20.35
N THR A 468 22.96 -0.63 -21.05
CA THR A 468 22.40 -1.80 -21.73
C THR A 468 22.21 -2.92 -20.72
N LEU A 469 20.99 -3.47 -20.63
CA LEU A 469 20.62 -4.53 -19.69
C LEU A 469 20.16 -5.77 -20.45
N LEU A 470 20.77 -6.92 -20.18
CA LEU A 470 20.33 -8.20 -20.71
C LEU A 470 19.32 -8.83 -19.76
N ASP A 471 18.06 -8.92 -20.18
CA ASP A 471 17.03 -9.67 -19.49
C ASP A 471 16.73 -10.94 -20.31
N TYR A 472 17.06 -12.12 -19.76
CA TYR A 472 16.82 -13.40 -20.42
C TYR A 472 15.45 -14.01 -20.09
N GLY A 473 14.61 -13.30 -19.33
CA GLY A 473 13.21 -13.66 -19.09
C GLY A 473 12.95 -14.48 -17.83
N ALA A 474 13.92 -14.62 -16.92
CA ALA A 474 13.71 -15.29 -15.63
C ALA A 474 14.21 -14.47 -14.43
N GLY A 475 13.42 -14.55 -13.36
CA GLY A 475 13.73 -13.97 -12.05
C GLY A 475 13.30 -12.52 -11.87
N ASN A 476 13.71 -11.93 -10.75
CA ASN A 476 13.40 -10.55 -10.38
C ASN A 476 14.39 -9.55 -11.00
N VAL A 477 14.27 -9.29 -12.30
CA VAL A 477 15.08 -8.27 -12.97
C VAL A 477 14.60 -6.85 -12.59
N GLN A 478 13.41 -6.71 -12.03
CA GLN A 478 12.86 -5.41 -11.62
C GLN A 478 13.75 -4.69 -10.59
N SER A 479 14.36 -5.44 -9.67
CA SER A 479 15.23 -4.85 -8.65
C SER A 479 16.46 -4.13 -9.22
N ILE A 480 17.16 -4.75 -10.18
CA ILE A 480 18.30 -4.10 -10.83
C ILE A 480 17.84 -2.93 -11.70
N ARG A 481 16.68 -3.04 -12.36
CA ARG A 481 16.08 -1.93 -13.13
C ARG A 481 15.79 -0.73 -12.23
N ASN A 482 15.20 -0.97 -11.06
CA ASN A 482 14.91 0.07 -10.09
C ASN A 482 16.18 0.71 -9.54
N ALA A 483 17.22 -0.09 -9.23
CA ALA A 483 18.49 0.44 -8.77
C ALA A 483 19.16 1.34 -9.83
N ILE A 484 19.14 0.97 -11.12
CA ILE A 484 19.68 1.79 -12.21
C ILE A 484 18.89 3.10 -12.35
N ARG A 485 17.55 3.04 -12.33
CA ARG A 485 16.68 4.23 -12.40
C ARG A 485 16.85 5.14 -11.19
N TYR A 486 16.99 4.57 -9.99
CA TYR A 486 17.26 5.30 -8.76
C TYR A 486 18.59 6.06 -8.82
N LEU A 487 19.58 5.53 -9.55
CA LEU A 487 20.84 6.21 -9.83
C LEU A 487 20.74 7.27 -10.96
N GLY A 488 19.55 7.50 -11.53
CA GLY A 488 19.28 8.53 -12.54
C GLY A 488 19.70 8.13 -13.95
N LEU A 489 19.82 6.83 -14.25
CA LEU A 489 20.25 6.31 -15.54
C LEU A 489 19.09 5.68 -16.32
N GLU A 490 19.18 5.76 -17.64
CA GLU A 490 18.22 5.11 -18.55
C GLU A 490 18.65 3.68 -18.85
N ILE A 491 17.68 2.81 -19.14
CA ILE A 491 17.91 1.41 -19.45
C ILE A 491 17.55 1.16 -20.91
N LYS A 492 18.48 0.52 -21.63
CA LYS A 492 18.24 -0.04 -22.95
C LYS A 492 18.23 -1.57 -22.84
N ASP A 493 17.10 -2.19 -23.13
CA ASP A 493 17.01 -3.65 -23.12
C ASP A 493 17.75 -4.27 -24.32
N VAL A 494 18.45 -5.37 -24.08
CA VAL A 494 18.99 -6.23 -25.14
C VAL A 494 17.84 -6.99 -25.79
N GLN A 495 17.67 -6.84 -27.10
CA GLN A 495 16.72 -7.65 -27.88
C GLN A 495 17.45 -8.55 -28.88
N THR A 496 18.65 -8.14 -29.31
CA THR A 496 19.44 -8.84 -30.32
C THR A 496 20.92 -8.93 -29.91
N PRO A 497 21.69 -9.90 -30.46
CA PRO A 497 23.15 -9.95 -30.28
C PRO A 497 23.86 -8.63 -30.64
N GLU A 498 23.32 -7.90 -31.62
CA GLU A 498 23.87 -6.63 -32.07
C GLU A 498 23.75 -5.52 -30.99
N ASP A 499 22.73 -5.58 -30.13
CA ASP A 499 22.59 -4.63 -29.00
C ASP A 499 23.70 -4.82 -27.97
N ILE A 500 24.14 -6.07 -27.75
CA ILE A 500 25.28 -6.42 -26.90
C ILE A 500 26.55 -5.81 -27.49
N LEU A 501 26.81 -6.07 -28.78
CA LEU A 501 27.99 -5.56 -29.47
C LEU A 501 28.01 -4.03 -29.57
N LYS A 502 26.88 -3.33 -29.50
CA LYS A 502 26.80 -1.86 -29.48
C LYS A 502 26.79 -1.25 -28.08
N ALA A 503 26.67 -2.06 -27.03
CA ALA A 503 26.51 -1.58 -25.66
C ALA A 503 27.72 -0.76 -25.19
N LYS A 504 27.51 0.45 -24.66
CA LYS A 504 28.62 1.21 -24.05
C LYS A 504 29.02 0.65 -22.69
N ARG A 505 28.01 0.22 -21.93
CA ARG A 505 28.12 -0.48 -20.66
C ARG A 505 27.02 -1.54 -20.64
N LEU A 506 27.38 -2.77 -20.30
CA LEU A 506 26.48 -3.91 -20.30
C LEU A 506 26.36 -4.48 -18.89
N ILE A 507 25.14 -4.66 -18.41
CA ILE A 507 24.85 -5.45 -17.21
C ILE A 507 24.15 -6.73 -17.63
N VAL A 508 24.63 -7.85 -17.11
CA VAL A 508 23.99 -9.16 -17.22
C VAL A 508 23.63 -9.65 -15.81
N PRO A 509 22.41 -9.37 -15.33
CA PRO A 509 21.89 -10.00 -14.14
C PRO A 509 21.54 -11.46 -14.41
N GLY A 510 21.45 -12.27 -13.35
CA GLY A 510 20.65 -13.48 -13.46
C GLY A 510 20.31 -14.11 -12.13
N VAL A 511 19.07 -14.58 -12.05
CA VAL A 511 18.46 -15.30 -10.92
C VAL A 511 17.78 -16.54 -11.49
N GLY A 512 18.11 -17.72 -10.98
CA GLY A 512 17.49 -18.97 -11.43
C GLY A 512 18.52 -20.04 -11.73
N ALA A 513 18.23 -20.90 -12.71
CA ALA A 513 19.10 -21.99 -13.10
C ALA A 513 20.08 -21.61 -14.23
N PHE A 514 21.35 -21.94 -14.06
CA PHE A 514 22.44 -21.75 -15.01
C PHE A 514 22.11 -22.33 -16.40
N ALA A 515 21.60 -23.57 -16.42
CA ALA A 515 21.26 -24.27 -17.66
C ALA A 515 20.23 -23.51 -18.50
N ALA A 516 19.17 -23.02 -17.86
CA ALA A 516 18.10 -22.30 -18.53
C ALA A 516 18.60 -20.99 -19.16
N MET A 517 19.49 -20.27 -18.46
CA MET A 517 20.10 -19.05 -18.99
C MET A 517 20.98 -19.35 -20.21
N MET A 518 21.85 -20.36 -20.14
CA MET A 518 22.70 -20.75 -21.26
C MET A 518 21.91 -21.23 -22.47
N ASP A 519 20.81 -21.97 -22.27
CA ASP A 519 19.93 -22.40 -23.35
C ASP A 519 19.36 -21.19 -24.11
N VAL A 520 18.83 -20.20 -23.39
CA VAL A 520 18.28 -18.96 -23.98
C VAL A 520 19.38 -18.15 -24.69
N LEU A 521 20.56 -18.02 -24.10
CA LEU A 521 21.66 -17.26 -24.69
C LEU A 521 22.19 -17.90 -25.98
N ASN A 522 22.32 -19.24 -26.00
CA ASN A 522 22.78 -19.98 -27.18
C ASN A 522 21.73 -19.96 -28.30
N GLN A 523 20.45 -20.20 -27.98
CA GLN A 523 19.37 -20.22 -28.98
C GLN A 523 19.23 -18.89 -29.72
N ASN A 524 19.50 -17.77 -29.04
CA ASN A 524 19.39 -16.43 -29.62
C ASN A 524 20.72 -15.87 -30.16
N GLY A 525 21.82 -16.65 -30.15
CA GLY A 525 23.16 -16.21 -30.57
C GLY A 525 23.76 -15.10 -29.68
N MET A 526 23.25 -14.93 -28.46
CA MET A 526 23.70 -13.92 -27.52
C MET A 526 24.98 -14.37 -26.79
N ALA A 527 25.22 -15.67 -26.66
CA ALA A 527 26.41 -16.22 -26.00
C ALA A 527 27.71 -15.80 -26.73
N GLU A 528 27.74 -15.93 -28.05
CA GLU A 528 28.88 -15.53 -28.88
C GLU A 528 29.12 -14.01 -28.86
N ALA A 529 28.04 -13.23 -28.84
CA ALA A 529 28.12 -11.77 -28.72
C ALA A 529 28.64 -11.34 -27.36
N LEU A 530 28.22 -12.00 -26.26
CA LEU A 530 28.75 -11.76 -24.92
C LEU A 530 30.24 -12.11 -24.85
N HIS A 531 30.63 -13.27 -25.35
CA HIS A 531 32.03 -13.69 -25.40
C HIS A 531 32.90 -12.64 -26.11
N THR A 532 32.47 -12.24 -27.32
CA THR A 532 33.15 -11.21 -28.11
C THR A 532 33.22 -9.86 -27.40
N TYR A 533 32.12 -9.42 -26.76
CA TYR A 533 32.06 -8.17 -26.04
C TYR A 533 33.06 -8.13 -24.87
N ILE A 534 33.14 -9.23 -24.12
CA ILE A 534 33.98 -9.37 -22.93
C ILE A 534 35.47 -9.48 -23.31
N GLU A 535 35.81 -10.25 -24.35
CA GLU A 535 37.19 -10.37 -24.83
C GLU A 535 37.76 -9.03 -25.34
N ASN A 536 36.91 -8.15 -25.85
CA ASN A 536 37.30 -6.80 -26.26
C ASN A 536 37.44 -5.81 -25.08
N ASP A 537 37.47 -6.31 -23.84
CA ASP A 537 37.67 -5.53 -22.60
C ASP A 537 36.71 -4.34 -22.46
N ARG A 538 35.43 -4.56 -22.80
CA ARG A 538 34.40 -3.52 -22.71
C ARG A 538 33.71 -3.53 -21.35
N PRO A 539 33.16 -2.38 -20.89
CA PRO A 539 32.52 -2.30 -19.58
C PRO A 539 31.38 -3.30 -19.44
N PHE A 540 31.59 -4.28 -18.56
CA PHE A 540 30.69 -5.41 -18.31
C PHE A 540 30.53 -5.61 -16.80
N LEU A 541 29.29 -5.80 -16.36
CA LEU A 541 28.97 -6.22 -14.99
C LEU A 541 28.07 -7.46 -15.01
N GLY A 542 28.63 -8.61 -14.64
CA GLY A 542 27.86 -9.83 -14.37
C GLY A 542 27.40 -9.88 -12.91
N ILE A 543 26.13 -10.21 -12.67
CA ILE A 543 25.57 -10.33 -11.30
C ILE A 543 25.02 -11.75 -11.09
N CYS A 544 25.45 -12.41 -10.02
CA CYS A 544 25.05 -13.77 -9.64
C CYS A 544 25.29 -14.79 -10.77
N LEU A 545 24.25 -15.23 -11.49
CA LEU A 545 24.45 -16.09 -12.67
C LEU A 545 25.30 -15.40 -13.76
N GLY A 546 25.25 -14.07 -13.85
CA GLY A 546 26.10 -13.27 -14.72
C GLY A 546 27.59 -13.42 -14.44
N LEU A 547 27.98 -13.73 -13.19
CA LEU A 547 29.35 -14.13 -12.84
C LEU A 547 29.59 -15.59 -13.22
N GLN A 548 28.66 -16.47 -12.87
CA GLN A 548 28.84 -17.92 -13.04
C GLN A 548 29.02 -18.31 -14.51
N LEU A 549 28.27 -17.68 -15.43
CA LEU A 549 28.35 -17.97 -16.86
C LEU A 549 29.73 -17.71 -17.48
N LEU A 550 30.60 -16.94 -16.81
CA LEU A 550 31.96 -16.67 -17.30
C LEU A 550 32.87 -17.90 -17.19
N PHE A 551 32.52 -18.87 -16.35
CA PHE A 551 33.29 -20.08 -16.12
C PHE A 551 33.08 -21.13 -17.23
N GLU A 552 33.90 -22.19 -17.22
CA GLU A 552 33.85 -23.26 -18.22
C GLU A 552 32.55 -24.06 -18.16
N SER A 553 32.08 -24.36 -16.96
CA SER A 553 30.84 -25.12 -16.77
C SER A 553 30.24 -24.94 -15.38
N SER A 554 28.99 -25.39 -15.25
CA SER A 554 28.28 -25.57 -13.98
C SER A 554 27.86 -27.03 -13.81
N GLU A 555 27.84 -27.51 -12.57
CA GLU A 555 27.32 -28.83 -12.19
C GLU A 555 25.79 -28.84 -12.00
N GLU A 556 25.15 -27.67 -12.12
CA GLU A 556 23.70 -27.55 -11.98
C GLU A 556 22.97 -28.33 -13.08
N LYS A 557 22.28 -29.42 -12.68
CA LYS A 557 21.57 -30.37 -13.57
C LYS A 557 22.52 -31.11 -14.55
N GLY A 558 23.74 -31.42 -14.11
CA GLY A 558 24.77 -32.04 -14.92
C GLY A 558 25.80 -31.03 -15.40
N SER A 559 26.78 -31.46 -16.20
CA SER A 559 27.82 -30.55 -16.71
C SER A 559 27.28 -29.71 -17.88
N VAL A 560 26.93 -28.46 -17.60
CA VAL A 560 26.49 -27.49 -18.61
C VAL A 560 27.62 -26.51 -18.90
N LYS A 561 27.97 -26.32 -20.18
CA LYS A 561 29.03 -25.39 -20.58
C LYS A 561 28.59 -23.94 -20.37
N GLY A 562 29.49 -23.12 -19.82
CA GLY A 562 29.38 -21.66 -19.79
C GLY A 562 30.07 -21.02 -21.00
N LEU A 563 30.43 -19.74 -20.87
CA LEU A 563 31.20 -19.02 -21.89
C LEU A 563 32.66 -19.47 -21.96
N GLY A 564 33.21 -20.07 -20.91
CA GLY A 564 34.58 -20.59 -20.92
C GLY A 564 35.69 -19.53 -20.92
N LEU A 565 35.40 -18.33 -20.43
CA LEU A 565 36.37 -17.23 -20.32
C LEU A 565 37.29 -17.36 -19.09
N ILE A 566 36.79 -18.03 -18.04
CA ILE A 566 37.49 -18.24 -16.78
C ILE A 566 37.62 -19.75 -16.51
N PRO A 567 38.83 -20.28 -16.29
CA PRO A 567 39.01 -21.68 -15.94
C PRO A 567 38.28 -22.05 -14.64
N GLY A 568 37.67 -23.23 -14.63
CA GLY A 568 37.03 -23.80 -13.46
C GLY A 568 35.53 -24.06 -13.61
N VAL A 569 35.01 -24.77 -12.62
CA VAL A 569 33.64 -25.28 -12.59
C VAL A 569 32.86 -24.63 -11.46
N VAL A 570 31.63 -24.23 -11.75
CA VAL A 570 30.64 -23.75 -10.78
C VAL A 570 29.98 -24.97 -10.12
N GLY A 571 30.40 -25.27 -8.90
CA GLY A 571 29.93 -26.44 -8.14
C GLY A 571 28.98 -26.08 -7.02
N ARG A 572 28.17 -27.05 -6.56
CA ARG A 572 27.27 -26.84 -5.42
C ARG A 572 28.05 -26.71 -4.11
N PHE A 573 27.56 -25.90 -3.16
CA PHE A 573 28.07 -25.96 -1.79
C PHE A 573 27.85 -27.34 -1.17
N ASP A 574 28.85 -27.77 -0.40
CA ASP A 574 28.75 -28.98 0.41
C ASP A 574 28.09 -28.66 1.76
N SER A 575 26.94 -29.27 2.01
CA SER A 575 26.21 -29.15 3.28
C SER A 575 26.73 -30.10 4.35
N SER A 576 27.59 -31.07 4.03
CA SER A 576 28.12 -32.05 4.98
C SER A 576 28.96 -31.41 6.10
N GLY A 577 29.62 -30.28 5.81
CA GLY A 577 30.39 -29.48 6.77
C GLY A 577 29.55 -28.58 7.68
N GLY A 578 28.24 -28.78 7.77
CA GLY A 578 27.33 -27.99 8.63
C GLY A 578 26.91 -26.63 8.06
N CYS A 579 27.31 -26.29 6.83
CA CYS A 579 26.85 -25.09 6.15
C CYS A 579 25.44 -25.29 5.59
N ARG A 580 24.58 -24.28 5.76
CA ARG A 580 23.22 -24.34 5.22
C ARG A 580 23.23 -24.03 3.72
N VAL A 581 22.60 -24.84 2.89
CA VAL A 581 22.60 -24.63 1.43
C VAL A 581 21.16 -24.57 0.95
N PRO A 582 20.70 -23.47 0.31
CA PRO A 582 21.47 -22.33 -0.21
C PRO A 582 22.14 -21.43 0.84
N HIS A 583 23.23 -20.77 0.42
CA HIS A 583 23.82 -19.64 1.15
C HIS A 583 22.89 -18.43 0.98
N ILE A 584 22.15 -18.08 2.03
CA ILE A 584 21.21 -16.95 2.08
C ILE A 584 21.61 -16.02 3.21
N GLY A 585 22.06 -14.82 2.87
CA GLY A 585 22.29 -13.75 3.84
C GLY A 585 23.43 -12.80 3.50
N TRP A 586 23.86 -12.08 4.54
CA TRP A 586 24.77 -10.94 4.47
C TRP A 586 26.18 -11.37 4.86
N ASN A 587 27.11 -11.48 3.91
CA ASN A 587 28.45 -12.00 4.17
C ASN A 587 29.53 -10.93 3.91
N ALA A 588 30.68 -11.11 4.56
CA ALA A 588 31.81 -10.20 4.49
C ALA A 588 32.74 -10.57 3.32
N LEU A 589 33.16 -9.56 2.57
CA LEU A 589 34.12 -9.73 1.49
C LEU A 589 35.56 -9.77 2.03
N LYS A 590 36.39 -10.63 1.44
CA LYS A 590 37.86 -10.61 1.59
C LYS A 590 38.44 -10.08 0.28
N ILE A 591 38.82 -8.81 0.25
CA ILE A 591 39.41 -8.21 -0.95
C ILE A 591 40.80 -8.82 -1.20
N LYS A 592 41.05 -9.25 -2.43
CA LYS A 592 42.33 -9.87 -2.86
C LYS A 592 43.10 -8.99 -3.81
N LYS A 593 42.38 -8.15 -4.56
CA LYS A 593 42.91 -7.28 -5.60
C LYS A 593 42.07 -6.01 -5.63
N ASP A 594 42.73 -4.87 -5.73
CA ASP A 594 42.09 -3.57 -5.86
C ASP A 594 41.07 -3.60 -7.00
N SER A 595 39.89 -3.04 -6.75
CA SER A 595 38.78 -3.03 -7.69
C SER A 595 37.99 -1.77 -7.48
N VAL A 596 37.93 -0.94 -8.53
CA VAL A 596 37.27 0.36 -8.49
C VAL A 596 35.86 0.27 -7.91
N ILE A 597 35.11 -0.79 -8.25
CA ILE A 597 33.73 -0.96 -7.78
C ILE A 597 33.64 -1.41 -6.32
N LEU A 598 34.72 -1.98 -5.76
CA LEU A 598 34.82 -2.48 -4.38
C LEU A 598 35.73 -1.60 -3.50
N ASP A 599 36.13 -0.42 -3.97
CA ASP A 599 36.87 0.50 -3.11
C ASP A 599 36.00 0.85 -1.88
N ASP A 600 36.62 0.92 -0.71
CA ASP A 600 35.98 1.29 0.56
C ASP A 600 34.90 0.33 1.12
N ILE A 601 34.68 -0.87 0.55
CA ILE A 601 33.64 -1.80 1.04
C ILE A 601 34.15 -2.97 1.89
N GLU A 602 35.46 -3.05 2.15
CA GLU A 602 36.15 -4.23 2.74
C GLU A 602 35.59 -4.66 4.11
N ASN A 603 34.88 -3.78 4.83
CA ASN A 603 34.26 -4.11 6.12
C ASN A 603 32.73 -4.06 6.11
N CYS A 604 32.11 -4.04 4.94
CA CYS A 604 30.66 -4.03 4.78
C CYS A 604 30.12 -5.42 4.43
N HIS A 605 28.88 -5.69 4.82
CA HIS A 605 28.18 -6.89 4.36
C HIS A 605 27.51 -6.65 3.00
N VAL A 606 27.51 -7.68 2.16
CA VAL A 606 26.74 -7.74 0.91
C VAL A 606 25.88 -9.00 0.87
N TYR A 607 24.79 -8.95 0.11
CA TYR A 607 23.75 -9.99 0.14
C TYR A 607 23.98 -11.10 -0.90
N PHE A 608 24.06 -12.34 -0.42
CA PHE A 608 24.21 -13.56 -1.21
C PHE A 608 22.95 -14.42 -1.11
N VAL A 609 22.57 -15.04 -2.23
CA VAL A 609 21.43 -15.97 -2.34
C VAL A 609 21.67 -17.02 -3.43
N HIS A 610 22.42 -18.08 -3.10
CA HIS A 610 22.87 -19.07 -4.10
C HIS A 610 23.23 -20.44 -3.51
N SER A 611 23.02 -21.50 -4.29
CA SER A 611 23.45 -22.87 -3.95
C SER A 611 24.77 -23.28 -4.60
N TYR A 612 25.14 -22.60 -5.69
CA TYR A 612 26.30 -22.93 -6.53
C TYR A 612 27.32 -21.80 -6.48
N ARG A 613 28.60 -22.13 -6.55
CA ARG A 613 29.71 -21.18 -6.41
C ARG A 613 30.90 -21.58 -7.26
N ALA A 614 31.70 -20.58 -7.65
CA ALA A 614 33.02 -20.82 -8.24
C ALA A 614 34.11 -20.92 -7.16
N VAL A 615 35.06 -21.83 -7.36
CA VAL A 615 36.16 -22.09 -6.42
C VAL A 615 37.43 -21.36 -6.88
N PRO A 616 38.13 -20.64 -5.98
CA PRO A 616 39.45 -20.10 -6.27
C PRO A 616 40.44 -21.21 -6.64
N SER A 617 41.18 -21.03 -7.73
CA SER A 617 42.28 -21.89 -8.16
C SER A 617 43.46 -21.05 -8.65
N GLU A 618 44.63 -21.65 -8.84
CA GLU A 618 45.76 -20.93 -9.45
C GLU A 618 45.48 -20.55 -10.91
N GLU A 619 44.66 -21.31 -11.63
CA GLU A 619 44.32 -21.06 -13.04
C GLU A 619 43.39 -19.85 -13.22
N ASN A 620 42.54 -19.55 -12.24
CA ASN A 620 41.63 -18.40 -12.29
C ASN A 620 42.06 -17.21 -11.40
N LYS A 621 43.20 -17.32 -10.73
CA LYS A 621 43.73 -16.34 -9.76
C LYS A 621 43.79 -14.91 -10.28
N GLU A 622 44.14 -14.70 -11.55
CA GLU A 622 44.26 -13.36 -12.13
C GLU A 622 42.91 -12.61 -12.21
N TRP A 623 41.82 -13.37 -12.30
CA TRP A 623 40.46 -12.84 -12.35
C TRP A 623 39.93 -12.48 -10.97
N ILE A 624 40.39 -13.13 -9.90
CA ILE A 624 39.78 -12.99 -8.57
C ILE A 624 40.00 -11.57 -8.02
N SER A 625 38.91 -10.87 -7.72
CA SER A 625 38.96 -9.57 -7.04
C SER A 625 38.67 -9.68 -5.55
N SER A 626 37.70 -10.49 -5.15
CA SER A 626 37.43 -10.79 -3.75
C SER A 626 36.93 -12.22 -3.56
N THR A 627 37.19 -12.77 -2.38
CA THR A 627 36.62 -14.05 -1.93
C THR A 627 35.68 -13.85 -0.74
N CYS A 628 34.84 -14.85 -0.46
CA CYS A 628 34.04 -14.94 0.76
C CYS A 628 34.23 -16.31 1.39
N ASN A 629 34.07 -16.41 2.71
CA ASN A 629 34.07 -17.68 3.40
C ASN A 629 32.64 -18.10 3.76
N TYR A 630 32.26 -19.31 3.38
CA TYR A 630 31.02 -19.94 3.81
C TYR A 630 31.26 -21.45 3.93
N GLY A 631 31.93 -21.86 5.02
CA GLY A 631 32.51 -23.20 5.20
C GLY A 631 33.76 -23.45 4.35
N VAL A 632 33.73 -22.93 3.12
CA VAL A 632 34.79 -22.96 2.12
C VAL A 632 34.95 -21.56 1.54
N ASP A 633 36.18 -21.22 1.14
CA ASP A 633 36.42 -19.98 0.41
C ASP A 633 35.89 -20.11 -1.03
N PHE A 634 35.11 -19.13 -1.48
CA PHE A 634 34.56 -19.06 -2.84
C PHE A 634 34.81 -17.69 -3.48
N ILE A 635 34.78 -17.64 -4.81
CA ILE A 635 34.93 -16.39 -5.56
C ILE A 635 33.67 -15.55 -5.39
N SER A 636 33.82 -14.37 -4.79
CA SER A 636 32.70 -13.43 -4.55
C SER A 636 32.65 -12.32 -5.58
N SER A 637 33.78 -11.98 -6.19
CA SER A 637 33.85 -11.08 -7.34
C SER A 637 35.09 -11.34 -8.19
N ILE A 638 35.00 -10.95 -9.46
CA ILE A 638 36.09 -11.01 -10.44
C ILE A 638 36.32 -9.64 -11.09
N ARG A 639 37.56 -9.41 -11.53
CA ARG A 639 37.97 -8.24 -12.29
C ARG A 639 39.13 -8.54 -13.24
N ARG A 640 38.93 -8.23 -14.53
CA ARG A 640 40.00 -8.13 -15.54
C ARG A 640 39.68 -6.96 -16.47
N GLY A 641 40.57 -5.95 -16.50
CA GLY A 641 40.31 -4.71 -17.23
C GLY A 641 39.01 -4.03 -16.79
N ASN A 642 38.08 -3.82 -17.74
CA ASN A 642 36.74 -3.26 -17.55
C ASN A 642 35.65 -4.32 -17.31
N VAL A 643 36.03 -5.60 -17.27
CA VAL A 643 35.13 -6.72 -17.00
C VAL A 643 35.06 -6.94 -15.49
N HIS A 644 33.88 -6.73 -14.93
CA HIS A 644 33.57 -6.98 -13.53
C HIS A 644 32.46 -8.01 -13.43
N ALA A 645 32.50 -8.84 -12.39
CA ALA A 645 31.32 -9.61 -12.01
C ALA A 645 31.30 -9.86 -10.50
N VAL A 646 30.11 -10.02 -9.94
CA VAL A 646 29.87 -10.23 -8.50
C VAL A 646 28.90 -11.39 -8.30
N GLN A 647 29.16 -12.23 -7.30
CA GLN A 647 28.28 -13.35 -6.94
C GLN A 647 27.11 -12.88 -6.05
N PHE A 648 27.32 -11.81 -5.27
CA PHE A 648 26.28 -11.15 -4.48
C PHE A 648 25.40 -10.26 -5.37
N HIS A 649 24.25 -9.85 -4.84
CA HIS A 649 23.30 -8.97 -5.51
C HIS A 649 23.46 -7.52 -5.01
N PRO A 650 24.17 -6.63 -5.74
CA PRO A 650 24.33 -5.25 -5.30
C PRO A 650 22.99 -4.50 -5.23
N GLU A 651 22.03 -4.78 -6.10
CA GLU A 651 20.66 -4.25 -6.05
C GLU A 651 19.87 -4.69 -4.81
N LYS A 652 20.36 -5.69 -4.08
CA LYS A 652 19.79 -6.18 -2.80
C LYS A 652 20.73 -5.97 -1.61
N SER A 653 21.83 -5.26 -1.81
CA SER A 653 22.85 -5.03 -0.79
C SER A 653 22.72 -3.64 -0.12
N GLY A 654 21.54 -3.02 -0.18
CA GLY A 654 21.28 -1.69 0.37
C GLY A 654 22.20 -0.62 -0.19
N ASP A 655 22.57 0.35 0.66
CA ASP A 655 23.45 1.47 0.27
C ASP A 655 24.84 1.04 -0.21
N VAL A 656 25.38 -0.04 0.37
CA VAL A 656 26.67 -0.63 -0.03
C VAL A 656 26.58 -1.08 -1.48
N GLY A 657 25.52 -1.82 -1.81
CA GLY A 657 25.27 -2.29 -3.16
C GLY A 657 25.00 -1.18 -4.18
N LEU A 658 24.20 -0.16 -3.79
CA LEU A 658 23.99 1.03 -4.62
C LEU A 658 25.31 1.79 -4.88
N SER A 659 26.23 1.80 -3.91
CA SER A 659 27.57 2.37 -4.09
C SER A 659 28.37 1.61 -5.14
N ILE A 660 28.35 0.28 -5.11
CA ILE A 660 29.02 -0.60 -6.10
C ILE A 660 28.47 -0.33 -7.51
N LEU A 661 27.14 -0.29 -7.66
CA LEU A 661 26.49 0.01 -8.95
C LEU A 661 26.85 1.41 -9.44
N ARG A 662 26.85 2.42 -8.55
CA ARG A 662 27.24 3.79 -8.89
C ARG A 662 28.67 3.85 -9.40
N LYS A 663 29.63 3.17 -8.75
CA LYS A 663 31.05 3.17 -9.16
C LYS A 663 31.24 2.52 -10.53
N PHE A 664 30.49 1.45 -10.83
CA PHE A 664 30.53 0.83 -12.17
C PHE A 664 29.91 1.74 -13.25
N LEU A 665 28.74 2.33 -12.96
CA LEU A 665 27.95 3.06 -13.94
C LEU A 665 28.43 4.51 -14.17
N LEU A 666 29.00 5.12 -13.14
CA LEU A 666 29.44 6.52 -13.11
C LEU A 666 30.90 6.65 -12.64
N PRO A 667 31.88 6.05 -13.36
CA PRO A 667 33.28 5.95 -12.90
C PRO A 667 33.99 7.31 -12.75
N ASN A 668 33.48 8.36 -13.41
CA ASN A 668 34.05 9.72 -13.35
C ASN A 668 33.38 10.62 -12.29
N SER A 669 32.45 10.10 -11.49
CA SER A 669 31.77 10.89 -10.46
C SER A 669 32.64 11.02 -9.21
N SER A 670 33.13 12.24 -8.94
CA SER A 670 33.97 12.58 -7.79
C SER A 670 33.21 12.67 -6.46
N ILE A 671 32.16 11.87 -6.28
CA ILE A 671 31.35 11.86 -5.05
C ILE A 671 31.73 10.64 -4.23
N THR A 672 32.85 10.76 -3.51
CA THR A 672 33.22 9.82 -2.44
C THR A 672 32.47 10.22 -1.16
N LYS A 673 31.23 9.75 -1.01
CA LYS A 673 30.72 9.55 0.37
C LYS A 673 31.64 8.49 0.98
N LYS A 674 32.45 8.85 1.99
CA LYS A 674 33.14 7.85 2.82
C LYS A 674 32.08 6.88 3.34
N PRO A 675 32.16 5.57 3.05
CA PRO A 675 31.28 4.62 3.68
C PRO A 675 31.58 4.54 5.18
N PHE A 676 30.57 4.08 5.90
CA PHE A 676 30.62 3.81 7.33
C PHE A 676 31.75 2.82 7.62
N GLU A 677 32.52 3.01 8.70
CA GLU A 677 33.50 2.02 9.17
C GLU A 677 32.74 0.77 9.67
N GLY A 678 32.53 -0.19 8.77
CA GLY A 678 31.95 -1.48 9.12
C GLY A 678 32.94 -2.37 9.88
N LYS A 679 32.44 -3.50 10.40
CA LYS A 679 33.23 -4.55 11.07
C LYS A 679 32.85 -5.94 10.56
N ALA A 680 32.39 -6.05 9.31
CA ALA A 680 31.97 -7.33 8.74
C ALA A 680 33.15 -8.31 8.68
N THR A 681 32.98 -9.51 9.23
CA THR A 681 34.01 -10.56 9.23
C THR A 681 33.50 -11.93 8.77
N LYS A 682 32.19 -12.18 8.83
CA LYS A 682 31.55 -13.45 8.46
C LYS A 682 30.08 -13.24 8.07
N LEU A 683 29.37 -14.34 7.82
CA LEU A 683 27.92 -14.32 7.61
C LEU A 683 27.21 -13.76 8.84
N ALA A 684 26.44 -12.71 8.62
CA ALA A 684 25.64 -12.04 9.63
C ALA A 684 24.33 -12.81 9.89
N LYS A 685 23.85 -12.78 11.14
CA LYS A 685 22.49 -13.18 11.48
C LYS A 685 21.51 -12.16 10.94
N ARG A 686 20.40 -12.64 10.35
CA ARG A 686 19.38 -11.78 9.73
C ARG A 686 18.27 -11.43 10.70
N VAL A 687 17.88 -10.16 10.72
CA VAL A 687 16.69 -9.64 11.38
C VAL A 687 15.65 -9.30 10.31
N ILE A 688 14.60 -10.11 10.22
CA ILE A 688 13.55 -9.98 9.19
C ILE A 688 12.37 -9.21 9.77
N ALA A 689 11.90 -8.19 9.04
CA ALA A 689 10.69 -7.47 9.39
C ALA A 689 9.52 -8.01 8.58
N CYS A 690 8.39 -8.27 9.24
CA CYS A 690 7.21 -8.86 8.60
C CYS A 690 5.97 -7.94 8.68
N LEU A 691 5.14 -8.01 7.64
CA LEU A 691 3.98 -7.16 7.39
C LEU A 691 2.77 -8.04 7.02
N ASP A 692 1.72 -7.97 7.82
CA ASP A 692 0.43 -8.59 7.52
C ASP A 692 -0.43 -7.64 6.68
N VAL A 693 -0.59 -7.95 5.39
CA VAL A 693 -1.36 -7.12 4.45
C VAL A 693 -2.79 -7.66 4.38
N ARG A 694 -3.76 -6.84 4.81
CA ARG A 694 -5.20 -7.13 4.77
C ARG A 694 -5.95 -6.10 3.94
N THR A 695 -7.18 -6.44 3.59
CA THR A 695 -8.19 -5.49 3.12
C THR A 695 -8.97 -4.98 4.32
N ASN A 696 -9.13 -3.67 4.50
CA ASN A 696 -10.04 -3.09 5.49
C ASN A 696 -11.50 -3.16 5.00
N ASP A 697 -12.45 -2.72 5.83
CA ASP A 697 -13.87 -2.73 5.50
C ASP A 697 -14.23 -1.78 4.32
N ASN A 698 -13.33 -0.87 3.93
CA ASN A 698 -13.47 0.03 2.78
C ASN A 698 -12.86 -0.52 1.49
N GLY A 699 -12.26 -1.71 1.51
CA GLY A 699 -11.55 -2.27 0.36
C GLY A 699 -10.08 -1.85 0.23
N ASP A 700 -9.57 -0.98 1.10
CA ASP A 700 -8.17 -0.53 1.06
C ASP A 700 -7.23 -1.59 1.64
N LEU A 701 -6.01 -1.64 1.09
CA LEU A 701 -4.93 -2.44 1.63
C LEU A 701 -4.30 -1.74 2.84
N VAL A 702 -4.32 -2.42 3.97
CA VAL A 702 -3.81 -1.93 5.25
C VAL A 702 -2.90 -2.95 5.92
N VAL A 703 -1.98 -2.46 6.74
CA VAL A 703 -1.21 -3.31 7.65
C VAL A 703 -1.95 -3.46 8.97
N THR A 704 -2.07 -4.68 9.49
CA THR A 704 -2.86 -4.97 10.70
C THR A 704 -2.02 -5.61 11.82
N LYS A 705 -2.58 -5.62 13.04
CA LYS A 705 -1.89 -6.17 14.21
C LYS A 705 -1.70 -7.69 14.08
N GLY A 706 -0.45 -8.15 14.02
CA GLY A 706 -0.08 -9.57 14.01
C GLY A 706 -0.18 -10.29 15.36
N ASP A 707 -1.16 -9.95 16.21
CA ASP A 707 -1.41 -10.70 17.45
C ASP A 707 -2.88 -11.16 17.48
N GLN A 708 -3.08 -12.47 17.29
CA GLN A 708 -4.36 -13.19 17.37
C GLN A 708 -5.45 -12.71 16.41
N TYR A 709 -6.37 -13.62 16.08
CA TYR A 709 -7.45 -13.48 15.09
C TYR A 709 -8.49 -12.38 15.39
N ASP A 710 -8.19 -11.48 16.33
CA ASP A 710 -9.03 -10.37 16.77
C ASP A 710 -8.41 -9.03 16.33
N VAL A 711 -8.52 -8.76 15.03
CA VAL A 711 -7.99 -7.57 14.34
C VAL A 711 -8.90 -6.34 14.41
N ARG A 712 -10.05 -6.49 15.07
CA ARG A 712 -11.04 -5.43 15.23
C ARG A 712 -10.82 -4.67 16.54
N GLU A 713 -11.02 -3.36 16.51
CA GLU A 713 -11.01 -2.58 17.74
C GLU A 713 -12.16 -3.01 18.66
N GLN A 714 -11.87 -3.15 19.96
CA GLN A 714 -12.91 -3.19 21.01
C GLN A 714 -13.54 -1.80 21.23
N THR A 715 -13.87 -1.11 20.15
CA THR A 715 -14.65 0.13 20.10
C THR A 715 -16.03 -0.21 19.53
N LYS A 716 -17.02 0.67 19.74
CA LYS A 716 -18.43 0.42 19.36
C LYS A 716 -18.62 0.11 17.86
N GLU A 717 -17.64 0.40 17.00
CA GLU A 717 -17.72 0.28 15.53
C GLU A 717 -16.96 -0.93 14.96
N ASN A 718 -16.18 -1.66 15.76
CA ASN A 718 -15.58 -2.96 15.39
C ASN A 718 -14.74 -2.93 14.09
N GLU A 719 -14.06 -1.81 13.80
CA GLU A 719 -13.25 -1.59 12.58
C GLU A 719 -11.88 -2.28 12.64
N VAL A 720 -11.32 -2.62 11.45
CA VAL A 720 -9.98 -3.18 11.31
C VAL A 720 -8.90 -2.14 11.67
N ARG A 721 -8.04 -2.44 12.64
CA ARG A 721 -6.92 -1.56 13.04
C ARG A 721 -5.89 -1.37 11.93
N ASN A 722 -5.82 -0.16 11.36
CA ASN A 722 -4.85 0.21 10.33
C ASN A 722 -3.55 0.79 10.95
N LEU A 723 -2.41 0.14 10.71
CA LEU A 723 -1.09 0.54 11.20
C LEU A 723 -0.23 1.28 10.15
N GLY A 724 -0.83 1.60 9.01
CA GLY A 724 -0.19 2.32 7.91
C GLY A 724 -0.33 1.62 6.57
N LYS A 725 0.15 2.30 5.51
CA LYS A 725 0.19 1.72 4.16
C LYS A 725 1.37 0.74 4.03
N PRO A 726 1.18 -0.45 3.43
CA PRO A 726 2.23 -1.47 3.32
C PRO A 726 3.56 -0.96 2.73
N VAL A 727 3.49 -0.14 1.68
CA VAL A 727 4.68 0.38 0.97
C VAL A 727 5.49 1.33 1.85
N GLU A 728 4.82 2.27 2.52
CA GLU A 728 5.48 3.26 3.39
C GLU A 728 6.15 2.58 4.58
N LEU A 729 5.47 1.61 5.20
CA LEU A 729 6.00 0.87 6.34
C LEU A 729 7.17 -0.03 5.94
N ALA A 730 7.12 -0.68 4.77
CA ALA A 730 8.26 -1.41 4.23
C ALA A 730 9.47 -0.49 3.98
N GLY A 731 9.24 0.70 3.42
CA GLY A 731 10.26 1.74 3.27
C GLY A 731 10.89 2.12 4.61
N GLN A 732 10.06 2.30 5.65
CA GLN A 732 10.55 2.60 7.00
C GLN A 732 11.37 1.45 7.58
N TYR A 733 10.93 0.19 7.45
CA TYR A 733 11.70 -0.97 7.91
C TYR A 733 13.06 -1.07 7.24
N TYR A 734 13.13 -0.78 5.94
CA TYR A 734 14.41 -0.71 5.24
C TYR A 734 15.34 0.35 5.84
N LEU A 735 14.82 1.56 6.08
CA LEU A 735 15.57 2.66 6.69
C LEU A 735 15.99 2.37 8.14
N ASP A 736 15.15 1.64 8.88
CA ASP A 736 15.42 1.20 10.26
C ASP A 736 16.43 0.03 10.31
N GLY A 737 16.86 -0.46 9.15
CA GLY A 737 17.91 -1.47 9.01
C GLY A 737 17.39 -2.90 8.93
N ALA A 738 16.20 -3.17 8.39
CA ALA A 738 15.75 -4.55 8.17
C ALA A 738 16.68 -5.33 7.22
N ASP A 739 16.99 -6.57 7.63
CA ASP A 739 17.58 -7.68 6.86
C ASP A 739 16.97 -7.92 5.48
N GLU A 740 15.65 -7.95 5.53
CA GLU A 740 14.73 -8.52 4.57
C GLU A 740 13.33 -8.13 5.04
N ILE A 741 12.41 -7.94 4.09
CA ILE A 741 11.02 -7.60 4.37
C ILE A 741 10.12 -8.71 3.85
N SER A 742 9.30 -9.27 4.74
CA SER A 742 8.32 -10.30 4.41
C SER A 742 6.91 -9.71 4.40
N PHE A 743 6.17 -9.93 3.31
CA PHE A 743 4.75 -9.59 3.18
C PHE A 743 3.93 -10.87 3.32
N LEU A 744 3.06 -10.94 4.31
CA LEU A 744 2.06 -11.98 4.44
C LEU A 744 0.76 -11.47 3.85
N ASN A 745 0.48 -11.92 2.63
CA ASN A 745 -0.75 -11.67 1.92
C ASN A 745 -1.86 -12.56 2.48
N ILE A 746 -2.69 -11.97 3.32
CA ILE A 746 -3.84 -12.61 3.95
C ILE A 746 -5.16 -12.06 3.42
N THR A 747 -5.10 -11.41 2.26
CA THR A 747 -6.25 -10.90 1.53
C THR A 747 -6.95 -12.01 0.73
N GLY A 748 -8.25 -11.83 0.50
CA GLY A 748 -9.11 -12.79 -0.20
C GLY A 748 -9.31 -12.49 -1.68
N PHE A 749 -8.32 -11.99 -2.42
CA PHE A 749 -8.49 -11.54 -3.81
C PHE A 749 -8.51 -12.67 -4.86
N ARG A 750 -9.15 -13.81 -4.56
CA ARG A 750 -9.19 -14.96 -5.48
C ARG A 750 -10.02 -14.69 -6.74
N ASP A 751 -10.87 -13.67 -6.70
CA ASP A 751 -11.80 -13.34 -7.77
C ASP A 751 -11.20 -12.35 -8.80
N PHE A 752 -9.99 -11.84 -8.56
CA PHE A 752 -9.30 -10.91 -9.46
C PHE A 752 -8.44 -11.65 -10.49
N PRO A 753 -8.35 -11.15 -11.73
CA PRO A 753 -7.33 -11.58 -12.67
C PRO A 753 -5.93 -11.41 -12.06
N LEU A 754 -5.01 -12.32 -12.39
CA LEU A 754 -3.67 -12.35 -11.77
C LEU A 754 -2.93 -11.00 -11.85
N GLY A 755 -3.03 -10.30 -12.98
CA GLY A 755 -2.34 -9.01 -13.19
C GLY A 755 -2.90 -7.86 -12.33
N ASP A 756 -4.12 -8.00 -11.84
CA ASP A 756 -4.82 -6.97 -11.06
C ASP A 756 -4.72 -7.22 -9.55
N LEU A 757 -3.98 -8.25 -9.13
CA LEU A 757 -3.78 -8.54 -7.71
C LEU A 757 -3.09 -7.35 -7.03
N PRO A 758 -3.72 -6.70 -6.04
CA PRO A 758 -3.18 -5.49 -5.42
C PRO A 758 -1.83 -5.71 -4.72
N MET A 759 -1.55 -6.93 -4.28
CA MET A 759 -0.26 -7.31 -3.69
C MET A 759 0.90 -7.18 -4.70
N LEU A 760 0.67 -7.36 -6.00
CA LEU A 760 1.68 -7.15 -7.03
C LEU A 760 2.08 -5.67 -7.11
N GLN A 761 1.11 -4.76 -7.03
CA GLN A 761 1.36 -3.33 -7.00
C GLN A 761 2.16 -2.92 -5.75
N ILE A 762 1.82 -3.47 -4.57
CA ILE A 762 2.59 -3.23 -3.34
C ILE A 762 4.06 -3.59 -3.53
N LEU A 763 4.34 -4.77 -4.10
CA LEU A 763 5.72 -5.20 -4.37
C LEU A 763 6.41 -4.27 -5.36
N LYS A 764 5.71 -3.88 -6.43
CA LYS A 764 6.26 -3.02 -7.47
C LYS A 764 6.70 -1.68 -6.88
N TYR A 765 5.82 -1.00 -6.16
CA TYR A 765 6.13 0.28 -5.51
C TYR A 765 7.15 0.15 -4.37
N THR A 766 7.11 -0.95 -3.60
CA THR A 766 8.11 -1.18 -2.55
C THR A 766 9.51 -1.34 -3.16
N SER A 767 9.62 -2.15 -4.21
CA SER A 767 10.89 -2.46 -4.86
C SER A 767 11.57 -1.26 -5.53
N GLU A 768 10.85 -0.15 -5.75
CA GLU A 768 11.41 1.09 -6.31
C GLU A 768 12.38 1.79 -5.34
N ASN A 769 12.15 1.63 -4.03
CA ASN A 769 12.88 2.36 -2.99
C ASN A 769 13.47 1.46 -1.89
N VAL A 770 13.19 0.16 -1.93
CA VAL A 770 13.69 -0.82 -0.95
C VAL A 770 14.68 -1.77 -1.62
N PHE A 771 15.95 -1.63 -1.25
CA PHE A 771 17.08 -2.37 -1.85
C PHE A 771 17.60 -3.49 -0.92
N VAL A 772 16.67 -4.19 -0.27
CA VAL A 772 16.89 -5.44 0.48
C VAL A 772 15.93 -6.51 -0.04
N PRO A 773 16.15 -7.80 0.28
CA PRO A 773 15.29 -8.89 -0.18
C PRO A 773 13.83 -8.71 0.25
N LEU A 774 12.91 -8.98 -0.68
CA LEU A 774 11.47 -8.98 -0.47
C LEU A 774 10.93 -10.41 -0.58
N THR A 775 10.24 -10.87 0.46
CA THR A 775 9.59 -12.17 0.50
C THR A 775 8.07 -11.97 0.52
N VAL A 776 7.33 -12.72 -0.28
CA VAL A 776 5.86 -12.66 -0.29
C VAL A 776 5.25 -14.03 -0.01
N GLY A 777 4.37 -14.12 0.98
CA GLY A 777 3.64 -15.33 1.34
C GLY A 777 2.15 -15.14 1.20
N GLY A 778 1.43 -16.23 0.93
CA GLY A 778 -0.03 -16.22 0.80
C GLY A 778 -0.53 -16.02 -0.63
N GLY A 779 -1.46 -16.88 -1.05
CA GLY A 779 -2.04 -16.86 -2.40
C GLY A 779 -1.19 -17.53 -3.49
N ILE A 780 -0.01 -18.06 -3.18
CA ILE A 780 0.85 -18.76 -4.14
C ILE A 780 0.41 -20.23 -4.30
N ARG A 781 -0.55 -20.45 -5.20
CA ARG A 781 -1.13 -21.77 -5.49
C ARG A 781 -1.85 -21.73 -6.83
N ASP A 782 -2.25 -22.89 -7.33
CA ASP A 782 -3.11 -22.99 -8.50
C ASP A 782 -4.47 -22.35 -8.17
N PHE A 783 -4.99 -21.50 -9.07
CA PHE A 783 -6.33 -20.93 -8.94
C PHE A 783 -6.95 -20.59 -10.29
N THR A 784 -8.27 -20.47 -10.31
CA THR A 784 -9.03 -19.99 -11.46
C THR A 784 -9.70 -18.68 -11.07
N ASP A 785 -9.54 -17.63 -11.88
CA ASP A 785 -10.15 -16.33 -11.63
C ASP A 785 -11.66 -16.31 -11.97
N ALA A 786 -12.33 -15.19 -11.69
CA ALA A 786 -13.75 -15.03 -11.97
C ALA A 786 -14.11 -15.10 -13.47
N ASN A 787 -13.14 -14.87 -14.35
CA ASN A 787 -13.28 -14.99 -15.80
C ASN A 787 -13.10 -16.43 -16.31
N GLY A 788 -12.85 -17.39 -15.41
CA GLY A 788 -12.63 -18.80 -15.75
C GLY A 788 -11.22 -19.09 -16.26
N ARG A 789 -10.28 -18.13 -16.18
CA ARG A 789 -8.88 -18.36 -16.58
C ARG A 789 -8.14 -19.08 -15.45
N TYR A 790 -7.56 -20.22 -15.81
CA TYR A 790 -6.70 -20.99 -14.93
C TYR A 790 -5.29 -20.40 -14.88
N TYR A 791 -4.74 -20.32 -13.68
CA TYR A 791 -3.36 -19.96 -13.40
C TYR A 791 -2.71 -21.05 -12.55
N SER A 792 -1.56 -21.53 -13.01
CA SER A 792 -0.70 -22.42 -12.23
C SER A 792 0.06 -21.63 -11.16
N SER A 793 0.41 -22.29 -10.06
CA SER A 793 1.26 -21.76 -8.99
C SER A 793 2.59 -21.21 -9.51
N LEU A 794 3.15 -21.80 -10.57
CA LEU A 794 4.34 -21.30 -11.24
C LEU A 794 4.08 -19.96 -11.95
N GLU A 795 2.96 -19.80 -12.65
CA GLU A 795 2.59 -18.51 -13.27
C GLU A 795 2.37 -17.43 -12.22
N VAL A 796 1.67 -17.78 -11.13
CA VAL A 796 1.44 -16.88 -9.99
C VAL A 796 2.79 -16.43 -9.39
N ALA A 797 3.67 -17.38 -9.05
CA ALA A 797 4.99 -17.07 -8.52
C ALA A 797 5.83 -16.22 -9.49
N SER A 798 5.77 -16.52 -10.79
CA SER A 798 6.46 -15.75 -11.82
C SER A 798 6.02 -14.30 -11.84
N GLU A 799 4.74 -14.03 -11.67
CA GLU A 799 4.21 -12.66 -11.64
C GLU A 799 4.64 -11.91 -10.37
N TYR A 800 4.66 -12.59 -9.23
CA TYR A 800 5.22 -12.03 -7.99
C TYR A 800 6.71 -11.68 -8.14
N PHE A 801 7.52 -12.53 -8.76
CA PHE A 801 8.94 -12.24 -9.02
C PHE A 801 9.11 -11.04 -9.97
N ARG A 802 8.32 -10.97 -11.05
CA ARG A 802 8.34 -9.82 -11.98
C ARG A 802 7.90 -8.52 -11.32
N SER A 803 7.04 -8.61 -10.32
CA SER A 803 6.55 -7.47 -9.55
C SER A 803 7.52 -7.01 -8.46
N GLY A 804 8.63 -7.72 -8.23
CA GLY A 804 9.68 -7.27 -7.31
C GLY A 804 9.97 -8.19 -6.13
N ALA A 805 9.23 -9.29 -5.94
CA ALA A 805 9.58 -10.29 -4.94
C ALA A 805 10.89 -10.99 -5.32
N ASP A 806 11.69 -11.37 -4.32
CA ASP A 806 12.90 -12.19 -4.50
C ASP A 806 12.66 -13.64 -4.07
N LYS A 807 11.71 -13.84 -3.15
CA LYS A 807 11.32 -15.14 -2.63
C LYS A 807 9.80 -15.20 -2.45
N ILE A 808 9.27 -16.41 -2.59
CA ILE A 808 7.87 -16.70 -2.30
C ILE A 808 7.77 -17.64 -1.09
N SER A 809 6.69 -17.52 -0.32
CA SER A 809 6.40 -18.41 0.80
C SER A 809 5.16 -19.26 0.53
N ILE A 810 5.31 -20.58 0.67
CA ILE A 810 4.27 -21.59 0.47
C ILE A 810 3.88 -22.19 1.83
N GLY A 811 2.58 -22.19 2.13
CA GLY A 811 2.00 -22.72 3.38
C GLY A 811 1.29 -24.06 3.18
N SER A 812 -0.05 -24.07 3.16
CA SER A 812 -0.87 -25.30 3.09
C SER A 812 -0.46 -26.28 1.98
N ASP A 813 -0.20 -25.78 0.77
CA ASP A 813 0.21 -26.62 -0.38
C ASP A 813 1.50 -27.42 -0.10
N ALA A 814 2.42 -26.87 0.69
CA ALA A 814 3.64 -27.55 1.07
C ALA A 814 3.36 -28.75 2.00
N VAL A 815 2.35 -28.62 2.87
CA VAL A 815 1.93 -29.71 3.75
C VAL A 815 1.32 -30.85 2.94
N TYR A 816 0.44 -30.55 1.98
CA TYR A 816 -0.16 -31.56 1.12
C TYR A 816 0.88 -32.27 0.24
N ALA A 817 1.81 -31.52 -0.35
CA ALA A 817 2.91 -32.08 -1.13
C ALA A 817 3.82 -32.99 -0.28
N ALA A 818 4.11 -32.60 0.97
CA ALA A 818 4.90 -33.40 1.89
C ALA A 818 4.19 -34.68 2.33
N GLU A 819 2.88 -34.63 2.63
CA GLU A 819 2.09 -35.82 2.96
C GLU A 819 2.11 -36.84 1.81
N GLU A 820 1.93 -36.37 0.56
CA GLU A 820 2.00 -37.23 -0.62
C GLU A 820 3.40 -37.81 -0.83
N TYR A 821 4.44 -36.99 -0.65
CA TYR A 821 5.83 -37.43 -0.76
C TYR A 821 6.20 -38.47 0.30
N ILE A 822 5.81 -38.25 1.56
CA ILE A 822 6.08 -39.22 2.65
C ILE A 822 5.36 -40.54 2.40
N LYS A 823 4.12 -40.48 1.87
CA LYS A 823 3.35 -41.68 1.56
C LYS A 823 3.92 -42.50 0.40
N THR A 824 4.46 -41.83 -0.62
CA THR A 824 4.88 -42.47 -1.88
C THR A 824 6.39 -42.68 -2.00
N GLY A 825 7.19 -41.84 -1.34
CA GLY A 825 8.64 -41.74 -1.51
C GLY A 825 9.07 -41.12 -2.86
N ILE A 826 8.14 -40.62 -3.67
CA ILE A 826 8.38 -40.22 -5.07
C ILE A 826 8.16 -38.72 -5.25
N LYS A 827 9.16 -38.06 -5.86
CA LYS A 827 9.05 -36.67 -6.35
C LYS A 827 8.19 -36.65 -7.61
N THR A 828 7.03 -36.00 -7.56
CA THR A 828 6.06 -36.01 -8.67
C THR A 828 6.45 -35.05 -9.80
N GLY A 829 7.27 -34.05 -9.50
CA GLY A 829 7.58 -32.92 -10.37
C GLY A 829 6.41 -31.97 -10.60
N LYS A 830 5.29 -32.15 -9.88
CA LYS A 830 4.03 -31.43 -10.09
C LYS A 830 3.68 -30.48 -8.95
N SER A 831 4.24 -30.67 -7.76
CA SER A 831 3.97 -29.74 -6.66
C SER A 831 4.51 -28.35 -6.96
N SER A 832 3.90 -27.32 -6.36
CA SER A 832 4.35 -25.93 -6.48
C SER A 832 5.80 -25.77 -6.03
N LEU A 833 6.22 -26.46 -4.96
CA LEU A 833 7.60 -26.53 -4.48
C LEU A 833 8.56 -26.99 -5.60
N GLU A 834 8.28 -28.14 -6.21
CA GLU A 834 9.14 -28.74 -7.23
C GLU A 834 9.17 -27.90 -8.51
N GLN A 835 8.03 -27.38 -8.94
CA GLN A 835 7.93 -26.60 -10.17
C GLN A 835 8.67 -25.27 -10.06
N ILE A 836 8.48 -24.54 -8.95
CA ILE A 836 9.05 -23.21 -8.77
C ILE A 836 10.55 -23.31 -8.50
N SER A 837 10.98 -24.23 -7.61
CA SER A 837 12.40 -24.46 -7.35
C SER A 837 13.16 -24.94 -8.60
N ARG A 838 12.53 -25.72 -9.48
CA ARG A 838 13.16 -26.15 -10.74
C ARG A 838 13.48 -24.99 -11.69
N VAL A 839 12.68 -23.92 -11.67
CA VAL A 839 12.83 -22.75 -12.56
C VAL A 839 13.70 -21.68 -11.92
N TYR A 840 13.40 -21.32 -10.66
CA TYR A 840 13.99 -20.18 -9.96
C TYR A 840 15.09 -20.58 -8.96
N GLY A 841 15.30 -21.88 -8.75
CA GLY A 841 16.20 -22.44 -7.75
C GLY A 841 15.54 -22.54 -6.37
N ASN A 842 16.09 -23.42 -5.53
CA ASN A 842 15.56 -23.63 -4.17
C ASN A 842 15.53 -22.34 -3.36
N GLN A 843 16.52 -21.45 -3.56
CA GLN A 843 16.65 -20.19 -2.85
C GLN A 843 15.45 -19.24 -3.00
N ALA A 844 14.61 -19.43 -4.03
CA ALA A 844 13.41 -18.63 -4.27
C ALA A 844 12.18 -19.14 -3.51
N VAL A 845 12.26 -20.34 -2.89
CA VAL A 845 11.13 -21.03 -2.26
C VAL A 845 11.33 -21.13 -0.75
N VAL A 846 10.50 -20.38 -0.02
CA VAL A 846 10.38 -20.43 1.44
C VAL A 846 9.16 -21.28 1.79
N VAL A 847 9.24 -22.12 2.81
CA VAL A 847 8.08 -22.87 3.33
C VAL A 847 7.69 -22.35 4.69
N SER A 848 6.45 -21.87 4.81
CA SER A 848 5.86 -21.47 6.09
C SER A 848 5.29 -22.70 6.79
N ILE A 849 5.87 -23.06 7.93
CA ILE A 849 5.42 -24.17 8.77
C ILE A 849 4.74 -23.58 10.01
N ASP A 850 3.49 -24.00 10.24
CA ASP A 850 2.64 -23.54 11.36
C ASP A 850 2.37 -24.71 12.33
N PRO A 851 3.32 -25.03 13.22
CA PRO A 851 3.16 -26.10 14.18
C PRO A 851 2.43 -25.65 15.44
N ARG A 852 1.72 -26.62 16.05
CA ARG A 852 1.13 -26.54 17.39
C ARG A 852 1.74 -27.62 18.27
N ARG A 853 2.18 -27.25 19.47
CA ARG A 853 2.75 -28.16 20.44
C ARG A 853 1.69 -29.10 21.01
N GLN A 854 2.02 -30.37 21.11
CA GLN A 854 1.22 -31.41 21.75
C GLN A 854 2.09 -32.17 22.75
N TYR A 855 1.77 -32.05 24.04
CA TYR A 855 2.52 -32.70 25.13
C TYR A 855 2.25 -34.21 25.15
N LEU A 856 3.28 -34.97 25.55
CA LEU A 856 3.30 -36.42 25.58
C LEU A 856 3.92 -36.92 26.88
N THR A 857 3.37 -38.00 27.43
CA THR A 857 3.96 -38.63 28.63
C THR A 857 5.18 -39.49 28.27
N SER A 858 5.21 -40.01 27.04
CA SER A 858 6.28 -40.86 26.52
C SER A 858 6.61 -40.47 25.07
N PRO A 859 7.88 -40.53 24.65
CA PRO A 859 8.27 -40.15 23.28
C PRO A 859 7.70 -41.10 22.20
N TYR A 860 7.17 -42.26 22.59
CA TYR A 860 6.64 -43.30 21.70
C TYR A 860 5.11 -43.29 21.56
N GLU A 861 4.43 -42.34 22.20
CA GLU A 861 2.97 -42.22 22.17
C GLU A 861 2.43 -41.89 20.76
N VAL A 862 3.27 -41.24 19.94
CA VAL A 862 2.98 -40.93 18.54
C VAL A 862 4.07 -41.49 17.62
N GLY A 863 3.70 -41.81 16.38
CA GLY A 863 4.63 -42.27 15.35
C GLY A 863 5.49 -41.15 14.73
N PHE A 864 5.47 -39.95 15.29
CA PHE A 864 6.18 -38.77 14.80
C PHE A 864 7.32 -38.39 15.75
N LYS A 865 8.30 -37.66 15.24
CA LYS A 865 9.43 -37.20 16.04
C LYS A 865 8.97 -36.31 17.20
N SER A 866 9.22 -36.80 18.41
CA SER A 866 9.04 -36.06 19.65
C SER A 866 10.38 -35.53 20.18
N VAL A 867 10.30 -34.50 21.04
CA VAL A 867 11.44 -33.92 21.76
C VAL A 867 11.15 -33.87 23.24
N LYS A 868 12.21 -33.94 24.04
CA LYS A 868 12.13 -33.60 25.46
C LYS A 868 11.98 -32.09 25.56
N VAL A 869 10.94 -31.61 26.25
CA VAL A 869 10.68 -30.17 26.40
C VAL A 869 11.50 -29.60 27.56
N THR A 870 11.96 -28.36 27.41
CA THR A 870 12.67 -27.63 28.45
C THR A 870 11.72 -27.23 29.59
N ASN A 871 10.48 -26.87 29.24
CA ASN A 871 9.41 -26.57 30.19
C ASN A 871 8.40 -27.73 30.19
N LEU A 872 8.14 -28.31 31.37
CA LEU A 872 7.20 -29.41 31.53
C LEU A 872 5.78 -29.01 31.10
N GLY A 873 5.04 -29.98 30.58
CA GLY A 873 3.63 -29.80 30.24
C GLY A 873 2.75 -29.56 31.48
N PRO A 874 1.48 -29.14 31.27
CA PRO A 874 0.57 -28.80 32.35
C PRO A 874 0.36 -29.91 33.39
N ASN A 875 0.54 -31.18 33.00
CA ASN A 875 0.40 -32.35 33.88
C ASN A 875 1.75 -33.02 34.19
N GLY A 876 2.87 -32.33 33.94
CA GLY A 876 4.22 -32.88 34.14
C GLY A 876 4.76 -33.68 32.95
N GLU A 877 4.15 -33.55 31.77
CA GLU A 877 4.64 -34.19 30.55
C GLU A 877 6.06 -33.71 30.21
N GLU A 878 6.99 -34.66 30.02
CA GLU A 878 8.39 -34.34 29.70
C GLU A 878 8.68 -34.26 28.20
N TYR A 879 7.73 -34.68 27.35
CA TYR A 879 7.92 -34.74 25.90
C TYR A 879 6.85 -33.92 25.19
N ALA A 880 7.15 -33.50 23.96
CA ALA A 880 6.16 -32.96 23.05
C ALA A 880 6.50 -33.31 21.61
N TRP A 881 5.48 -33.36 20.77
CA TRP A 881 5.63 -33.29 19.33
C TRP A 881 4.92 -32.05 18.79
N TYR A 882 5.26 -31.66 17.58
CA TYR A 882 4.77 -30.42 16.97
C TYR A 882 3.91 -30.77 15.78
N GLN A 883 2.59 -30.76 15.97
CA GLN A 883 1.63 -31.08 14.93
C GLN A 883 1.51 -29.92 13.95
N CYS A 884 1.72 -30.18 12.66
CA CYS A 884 1.54 -29.16 11.63
C CYS A 884 0.06 -28.85 11.38
N THR A 885 -0.19 -27.64 10.93
CA THR A 885 -1.52 -27.17 10.56
C THR A 885 -1.56 -26.61 9.15
N VAL A 886 -2.77 -26.49 8.60
CA VAL A 886 -3.07 -25.83 7.33
C VAL A 886 -4.20 -24.82 7.53
N ASN A 887 -4.52 -24.07 6.46
CA ASN A 887 -5.59 -23.07 6.45
C ASN A 887 -5.36 -21.93 7.47
N GLY A 888 -4.09 -21.56 7.64
CA GLY A 888 -3.63 -20.58 8.62
C GLY A 888 -3.94 -21.03 10.04
N GLY A 889 -3.32 -22.12 10.49
CA GLY A 889 -3.46 -22.59 11.88
C GLY A 889 -4.75 -23.32 12.26
N ARG A 890 -5.75 -23.37 11.37
CA ARG A 890 -7.14 -23.78 11.71
C ARG A 890 -7.37 -25.28 11.67
N GLU A 891 -6.66 -26.01 10.82
CA GLU A 891 -6.83 -27.44 10.63
C GLU A 891 -5.53 -28.18 10.96
N GLY A 892 -5.57 -29.07 11.96
CA GLY A 892 -4.44 -29.93 12.29
C GLY A 892 -4.28 -31.07 11.27
N ARG A 893 -3.04 -31.39 10.91
CA ARG A 893 -2.69 -32.46 9.98
C ARG A 893 -1.98 -33.61 10.68
N PRO A 894 -2.09 -34.86 10.18
CA PRO A 894 -1.39 -36.01 10.73
C PRO A 894 0.08 -36.03 10.25
N ILE A 895 0.81 -34.94 10.50
CA ILE A 895 2.23 -34.81 10.16
C ILE A 895 2.91 -33.89 11.18
N GLY A 896 4.10 -34.29 11.63
CA GLY A 896 4.92 -33.49 12.55
C GLY A 896 5.76 -32.46 11.80
N ALA A 897 6.14 -31.39 12.50
CA ALA A 897 7.00 -30.32 11.97
C ALA A 897 8.35 -30.84 11.47
N TYR A 898 8.91 -31.85 12.16
CA TYR A 898 10.15 -32.51 11.76
C TYR A 898 10.00 -33.23 10.41
N GLU A 899 8.98 -34.08 10.28
CA GLU A 899 8.71 -34.84 9.06
C GLU A 899 8.41 -33.90 7.89
N LEU A 900 7.60 -32.87 8.13
CA LEU A 900 7.30 -31.84 7.13
C LEU A 900 8.58 -31.13 6.67
N ALA A 901 9.41 -30.66 7.60
CA ALA A 901 10.65 -29.94 7.28
C ALA A 901 11.61 -30.78 6.43
N LYS A 902 11.77 -32.07 6.74
CA LYS A 902 12.57 -33.00 5.93
C LYS A 902 11.98 -33.23 4.53
N ALA A 903 10.67 -33.39 4.44
CA ALA A 903 10.00 -33.63 3.17
C ALA A 903 10.08 -32.41 2.24
N VAL A 904 9.83 -31.19 2.75
CA VAL A 904 9.85 -29.99 1.91
C VAL A 904 11.26 -29.60 1.45
N GLU A 905 12.28 -29.89 2.27
CA GLU A 905 13.70 -29.79 1.86
C GLU A 905 13.96 -30.66 0.63
N GLU A 906 13.50 -31.92 0.64
CA GLU A 906 13.63 -32.82 -0.50
C GLU A 906 12.85 -32.35 -1.73
N LEU A 907 11.68 -31.74 -1.52
CA LEU A 907 10.82 -31.23 -2.61
C LEU A 907 11.31 -29.91 -3.21
N GLY A 908 12.40 -29.33 -2.70
CA GLY A 908 13.06 -28.16 -3.30
C GLY A 908 12.88 -26.85 -2.53
N ALA A 909 12.41 -26.87 -1.28
CA ALA A 909 12.47 -25.70 -0.41
C ALA A 909 13.94 -25.27 -0.21
N GLY A 910 14.20 -23.97 -0.22
CA GLY A 910 15.52 -23.41 0.08
C GLY A 910 15.59 -22.70 1.42
N GLU A 911 14.46 -22.50 2.09
CA GLU A 911 14.40 -21.86 3.41
C GLU A 911 13.09 -22.25 4.11
N ILE A 912 13.13 -22.38 5.44
CA ILE A 912 11.94 -22.63 6.27
C ILE A 912 11.63 -21.38 7.08
N LEU A 913 10.42 -20.86 6.93
CA LEU A 913 9.82 -19.92 7.88
C LEU A 913 9.07 -20.72 8.95
N LEU A 914 9.69 -20.83 10.13
CA LEU A 914 9.17 -21.65 11.22
C LEU A 914 8.40 -20.77 12.21
N ASN A 915 7.08 -20.75 12.07
CA ASN A 915 6.19 -20.09 13.01
C ASN A 915 5.97 -20.98 14.24
N CYS A 916 5.27 -20.46 15.25
CA CYS A 916 4.83 -21.21 16.41
C CYS A 916 3.48 -20.68 16.86
N ILE A 917 2.41 -21.47 16.67
CA ILE A 917 1.04 -21.06 16.98
C ILE A 917 0.89 -20.71 18.46
N ASP A 918 1.57 -21.44 19.34
CA ASP A 918 1.47 -21.27 20.79
C ASP A 918 2.21 -20.02 21.30
N CYS A 919 3.26 -19.59 20.58
CA CYS A 919 4.05 -18.41 20.95
C CYS A 919 3.56 -17.12 20.26
N ASP A 920 2.70 -17.24 19.26
CA ASP A 920 2.29 -16.12 18.43
C ASP A 920 1.55 -15.04 19.24
N GLY A 921 1.96 -13.79 19.06
CA GLY A 921 1.46 -12.63 19.79
C GLY A 921 1.71 -12.59 21.31
N GLN A 922 2.37 -13.59 21.91
CA GLN A 922 2.60 -13.65 23.36
C GLN A 922 3.74 -12.74 23.83
N GLY A 923 4.71 -12.46 22.97
CA GLY A 923 5.88 -11.63 23.29
C GLY A 923 6.80 -12.25 24.36
N ASN A 924 6.75 -13.57 24.58
CA ASN A 924 7.49 -14.29 25.63
C ASN A 924 8.79 -14.96 25.14
N GLY A 925 9.15 -14.80 23.87
CA GLY A 925 10.30 -15.45 23.25
C GLY A 925 9.90 -16.43 22.16
N PHE A 926 10.88 -16.83 21.36
CA PHE A 926 10.70 -17.89 20.37
C PHE A 926 10.64 -19.27 21.05
N ASP A 927 9.99 -20.24 20.42
CA ASP A 927 10.03 -21.63 20.88
C ASP A 927 11.40 -22.27 20.59
N ILE A 928 12.30 -22.23 21.58
CA ILE A 928 13.68 -22.72 21.44
C ILE A 928 13.72 -24.22 21.13
N ASP A 929 12.86 -25.02 21.77
CA ASP A 929 12.84 -26.48 21.57
C ASP A 929 12.43 -26.82 20.13
N LEU A 930 11.40 -26.14 19.61
CA LEU A 930 10.95 -26.27 18.22
C LEU A 930 12.02 -25.80 17.22
N VAL A 931 12.55 -24.59 17.41
CA VAL A 931 13.55 -24.03 16.49
C VAL A 931 14.80 -24.90 16.47
N LYS A 932 15.23 -25.42 17.63
CA LYS A 932 16.35 -26.36 17.72
C LYS A 932 16.05 -27.67 17.00
N LEU A 933 14.88 -28.28 17.24
CA LEU A 933 14.46 -29.51 16.57
C LEU A 933 14.57 -29.42 15.05
N ILE A 934 14.06 -28.34 14.47
CA ILE A 934 14.01 -28.19 13.01
C ILE A 934 15.36 -27.75 12.46
N SER A 935 16.00 -26.75 13.07
CA SER A 935 17.31 -26.27 12.59
C SER A 935 18.41 -27.33 12.70
N ASP A 936 18.33 -28.27 13.65
CA ASP A 936 19.26 -29.40 13.72
C ASP A 936 18.94 -30.51 12.70
N ALA A 937 17.71 -30.57 12.16
CA ALA A 937 17.23 -31.65 11.28
C ALA A 937 17.45 -31.41 9.77
N VAL A 938 17.33 -30.15 9.32
CA VAL A 938 17.42 -29.80 7.89
C VAL A 938 18.76 -29.15 7.55
N SER A 939 19.21 -29.26 6.31
CA SER A 939 20.41 -28.59 5.79
C SER A 939 20.12 -27.24 5.12
N ILE A 940 18.86 -26.85 4.98
CA ILE A 940 18.44 -25.52 4.51
C ILE A 940 18.34 -24.49 5.68
N PRO A 941 18.49 -23.18 5.41
CA PRO A 941 18.26 -22.13 6.41
C PRO A 941 16.88 -22.20 7.09
N VAL A 942 16.86 -21.91 8.41
CA VAL A 942 15.62 -21.82 9.20
C VAL A 942 15.50 -20.42 9.79
N ILE A 943 14.34 -19.79 9.57
CA ILE A 943 13.93 -18.51 10.16
C ILE A 943 13.08 -18.82 11.39
N ALA A 944 13.49 -18.35 12.56
CA ALA A 944 12.66 -18.40 13.76
C ALA A 944 11.61 -17.28 13.73
N SER A 945 10.33 -17.63 13.91
CA SER A 945 9.20 -16.70 13.88
C SER A 945 8.24 -16.98 15.05
N SER A 946 7.33 -16.04 15.31
CA SER A 946 6.34 -16.04 16.40
C SER A 946 6.93 -15.99 17.83
N GLY A 947 6.58 -14.95 18.59
CA GLY A 947 6.90 -14.82 20.02
C GLY A 947 7.96 -13.77 20.39
N ALA A 948 8.61 -13.13 19.42
CA ALA A 948 9.53 -12.02 19.68
C ALA A 948 8.83 -10.86 20.44
N GLY A 949 9.48 -10.38 21.49
CA GLY A 949 8.92 -9.37 22.42
C GLY A 949 9.93 -8.30 22.85
N LYS A 950 11.23 -8.65 22.86
CA LYS A 950 12.34 -7.78 23.25
C LYS A 950 13.65 -8.21 22.55
N PRO A 951 14.67 -7.34 22.47
CA PRO A 951 15.95 -7.66 21.83
C PRO A 951 16.62 -8.95 22.34
N GLU A 952 16.44 -9.29 23.62
CA GLU A 952 17.02 -10.48 24.24
C GLU A 952 16.57 -11.77 23.56
N HIS A 953 15.31 -11.85 23.10
CA HIS A 953 14.78 -13.05 22.43
C HIS A 953 15.53 -13.37 21.14
N PHE A 954 16.02 -12.36 20.42
CA PHE A 954 16.86 -12.55 19.23
C PHE A 954 18.24 -13.11 19.61
N SER A 955 18.88 -12.54 20.63
CA SER A 955 20.17 -13.06 21.09
C SER A 955 20.06 -14.49 21.64
N GLU A 956 18.93 -14.80 22.29
CA GLU A 956 18.64 -16.11 22.85
C GLU A 956 18.51 -17.16 21.76
N VAL A 957 17.63 -16.94 20.77
CA VAL A 957 17.41 -17.91 19.69
C VAL A 957 18.67 -18.15 18.87
N PHE A 958 19.47 -17.11 18.59
CA PHE A 958 20.73 -17.27 17.86
C PHE A 958 21.85 -17.94 18.66
N SER A 959 21.80 -17.88 19.99
CA SER A 959 22.83 -18.50 20.85
C SER A 959 22.50 -19.95 21.20
N GLN A 960 21.21 -20.30 21.27
CA GLN A 960 20.75 -21.62 21.71
C GLN A 960 20.39 -22.56 20.55
N THR A 961 20.22 -22.02 19.33
CA THR A 961 19.79 -22.79 18.16
C THR A 961 20.65 -22.50 16.94
N ASN A 962 20.45 -23.27 15.88
CA ASN A 962 21.09 -23.03 14.60
C ASN A 962 20.25 -22.16 13.64
N ALA A 963 19.31 -21.36 14.16
CA ALA A 963 18.52 -20.44 13.36
C ALA A 963 19.41 -19.49 12.54
N SER A 964 19.12 -19.37 11.25
CA SER A 964 19.84 -18.50 10.32
C SER A 964 19.33 -17.06 10.36
N ALA A 965 18.07 -16.88 10.73
CA ALA A 965 17.39 -15.61 10.84
C ALA A 965 16.33 -15.64 11.94
N ALA A 966 15.90 -14.46 12.38
CA ALA A 966 14.78 -14.29 13.28
C ALA A 966 13.85 -13.21 12.71
N LEU A 967 12.55 -13.48 12.72
CA LEU A 967 11.51 -12.63 12.16
C LEU A 967 10.63 -12.07 13.27
N ALA A 968 10.27 -10.79 13.15
CA ALA A 968 9.21 -10.21 13.95
C ALA A 968 8.32 -9.28 13.13
N ALA A 969 7.03 -9.25 13.50
CA ALA A 969 6.03 -8.33 12.95
C ALA A 969 5.58 -7.36 14.05
N GLY A 970 4.85 -7.91 15.04
CA GLY A 970 4.23 -7.25 16.18
C GLY A 970 5.00 -6.10 16.81
N ILE A 971 6.25 -6.33 17.18
CA ILE A 971 7.04 -5.37 17.96
C ILE A 971 7.64 -4.25 17.10
N PHE A 972 7.79 -4.46 15.80
CA PHE A 972 8.42 -3.50 14.88
C PHE A 972 7.42 -2.44 14.41
N HIS A 973 6.25 -2.83 13.88
CA HIS A 973 5.23 -1.85 13.46
C HIS A 973 4.62 -1.06 14.62
N ARG A 974 4.51 -1.65 15.82
CA ARG A 974 4.07 -0.94 17.04
C ARG A 974 5.18 -0.04 17.62
N LYS A 975 6.39 -0.08 17.06
CA LYS A 975 7.60 0.64 17.52
C LYS A 975 7.94 0.40 18.99
N GLU A 976 7.49 -0.74 19.54
CA GLU A 976 7.81 -1.18 20.90
C GLU A 976 9.30 -1.52 21.01
N VAL A 977 9.83 -2.15 19.97
CA VAL A 977 11.24 -2.52 19.86
C VAL A 977 11.76 -2.04 18.51
N PRO A 978 12.57 -0.98 18.43
CA PRO A 978 13.18 -0.55 17.17
C PRO A 978 14.13 -1.63 16.61
N ILE A 979 14.15 -1.83 15.28
CA ILE A 979 15.06 -2.80 14.62
C ILE A 979 16.52 -2.52 14.98
N GLN A 980 16.93 -1.25 14.98
CA GLN A 980 18.27 -0.85 15.38
C GLN A 980 18.63 -1.30 16.82
N SER A 981 17.67 -1.26 17.76
CA SER A 981 17.91 -1.70 19.13
C SER A 981 18.20 -3.20 19.22
N VAL A 982 17.55 -4.01 18.37
CA VAL A 982 17.83 -5.45 18.25
C VAL A 982 19.26 -5.65 17.73
N LYS A 983 19.63 -4.95 16.66
CA LYS A 983 20.98 -5.04 16.07
C LYS A 983 22.07 -4.61 17.04
N ASP A 984 21.88 -3.49 17.74
CA ASP A 984 22.83 -3.00 18.75
C ASP A 984 22.99 -4.00 19.90
N HIS A 985 21.91 -4.65 20.33
CA HIS A 985 21.94 -5.69 21.35
C HIS A 985 22.69 -6.94 20.86
N LEU A 986 22.43 -7.38 19.63
CA LEU A 986 23.12 -8.52 19.03
C LEU A 986 24.63 -8.27 18.93
N LEU A 987 25.04 -7.07 18.49
CA LEU A 987 26.44 -6.66 18.48
C LEU A 987 27.08 -6.68 19.88
N LYS A 988 26.37 -6.19 20.91
CA LYS A 988 26.84 -6.26 22.31
C LYS A 988 27.02 -7.69 22.81
N LYS A 989 26.29 -8.65 22.24
CA LYS A 989 26.42 -10.09 22.51
C LYS A 989 27.42 -10.79 21.59
N SER A 990 28.19 -10.04 20.80
CA SER A 990 29.15 -10.57 19.81
C SER A 990 28.49 -11.45 18.73
N ILE A 991 27.20 -11.23 18.47
CA ILE A 991 26.46 -11.83 17.36
C ILE A 991 26.56 -10.85 16.20
N GLU A 992 27.17 -11.30 15.10
CA GLU A 992 27.38 -10.46 13.93
C GLU A 992 26.06 -10.25 13.19
N VAL A 993 25.77 -8.99 12.89
CA VAL A 993 24.58 -8.51 12.16
C VAL A 993 25.03 -7.44 11.18
N ARG A 994 24.28 -7.23 10.10
CA ARG A 994 24.51 -6.08 9.21
C ARG A 994 24.15 -4.79 9.95
N ILE A 995 24.90 -3.72 9.69
CA ILE A 995 24.61 -2.35 10.18
C ILE A 995 24.34 -1.44 9.01
#